data_AF-A0A259SZ66-F1
#
_entry.id   AF-A0A259SZ66-F1
#
_cell.length_a   1.000
_cell.length_b   1.000
_cell.length_c   1.000
_cell.angle_alpha   90.00
_cell.angle_beta   90.00
_cell.angle_gamma   90.00
#
_symmetry.space_group_name_H-M   'P 1'
#
loop_
_entity.id
_entity.type
_entity.pdbx_description
1 polymer ?
#
loop_
_entity_poly.entity_id
_entity_poly.type
_entity_poly.pdbx_seq_one_letter_code
_entity_poly.pdbx_strand_id
1 'polypeptide(L)'
;MDLERRIEQLEAKMKAMELELNELRGGRPGVGDPRQQSVNPAIQRPAQPPVPPQAPYAASQAPGAAYSNPPGGRPYQGPPGPQLMPGQPGMPGYPGGPGMGPYPGQPGTEGYQAHPGSHQGQPGQGPYYGQPRPAGPQAQRPPRPPKPPVDWEHAIARVWLPRVFIVVLLLGVLWGFIAAVSAGYLTQPVRCLLGLVAAGAMYFFGERQVRAQREGLAQVLLGGSVAVLMLTFFAAHHLYELIPSWLAFLLYILSISLGVWTAVRRRSQTLVIIMTVGGYLIPFLVKSTEPNAWIAVGFELILSLAMTALSIRCAYRAAYFVSIGVLHLPLMILYMAGDFEGSRHVFLGAVFLQHALLLVLSLVRPYRHRVDETVSLMTGFGLVVLWIYALYNQAGGPGPESMMMIIWSVIYSLIALWRVMSGRVPHEYMAIATCGWLIWLVEIVSQEALPLSVLIEASLGLGLGILLRSRMQQITSAILYLYGGLSIFQLIIHEVVSVQTLSWIILLASLASLSAVLRRHIAEEWQRKVPDILMWAAALLSIVFLTEVTQVLTRSLSFDLQHLILSGEYVIYAIIVIIYGVMVRKSMVRLAGLIVLLITLLKVIFFDLPGVSLAVRAILFIGLGVAGIAVSRILYKRKGADIETPPGNPPFPPE
;
A
#
# COMPACT_ATOMS: atom_id res chain seq x y z
N MET A 1 32.38 39.71 10.90
CA MET A 1 33.46 38.94 11.56
C MET A 1 33.25 37.42 11.57
N ASP A 2 32.23 36.86 12.25
CA ASP A 2 32.15 35.38 12.38
C ASP A 2 31.84 34.65 11.06
N LEU A 3 31.13 35.30 10.13
CA LEU A 3 30.84 34.74 8.82
C LEU A 3 32.09 34.72 7.92
N GLU A 4 32.87 35.81 7.85
CA GLU A 4 34.09 35.85 7.04
C GLU A 4 35.08 34.77 7.47
N ARG A 5 35.31 34.59 8.77
CA ARG A 5 36.20 33.53 9.30
C ARG A 5 35.78 32.12 8.88
N ARG A 6 34.47 31.87 8.75
CA ARG A 6 33.95 30.57 8.26
C ARG A 6 34.18 30.40 6.76
N ILE A 7 34.10 31.48 5.98
CA ILE A 7 34.41 31.48 4.55
C ILE A 7 35.91 31.25 4.32
N GLU A 8 36.78 31.97 5.03
CA GLU A 8 38.24 31.77 5.01
C GLU A 8 38.64 30.33 5.37
N GLN A 9 38.02 29.75 6.41
CA GLN A 9 38.25 28.34 6.78
C GLN A 9 37.75 27.34 5.73
N LEU A 10 36.71 27.68 4.96
CA LEU A 10 36.22 26.84 3.87
C LEU A 10 37.15 26.92 2.65
N GLU A 11 37.59 28.11 2.25
CA GLU A 11 38.55 28.28 1.15
C GLU A 11 39.90 27.61 1.45
N ALA A 12 40.41 27.74 2.68
CA ALA A 12 41.62 27.06 3.12
C ALA A 12 41.49 25.53 3.02
N LYS A 13 40.33 24.97 3.39
CA LYS A 13 40.05 23.53 3.26
C LYS A 13 39.91 23.07 1.81
N MET A 14 39.32 23.87 0.93
CA MET A 14 39.25 23.54 -0.51
C MET A 14 40.65 23.50 -1.13
N LYS A 15 41.49 24.52 -0.88
CA LYS A 15 42.87 24.56 -1.39
C LYS A 15 43.72 23.39 -0.89
N ALA A 16 43.59 23.00 0.37
CA ALA A 16 44.26 21.81 0.90
C ALA A 16 43.83 20.52 0.18
N MET A 17 42.53 20.37 -0.09
CA MET A 17 41.95 19.20 -0.77
C MET A 17 42.34 19.15 -2.26
N GLU A 18 42.46 20.29 -2.95
CA GLU A 18 43.01 20.35 -4.32
C GLU A 18 44.49 19.96 -4.37
N LEU A 19 45.26 20.30 -3.33
CA LEU A 19 46.67 19.96 -3.23
C LEU A 19 46.85 18.45 -3.01
N GLU A 20 46.13 17.87 -2.04
CA GLU A 20 46.07 16.42 -1.80
C GLU A 20 45.60 15.65 -3.06
N LEU A 21 44.59 16.16 -3.77
CA LEU A 21 44.11 15.57 -5.01
C LEU A 21 45.17 15.60 -6.14
N ASN A 22 45.98 16.66 -6.20
CA ASN A 22 47.09 16.76 -7.16
C ASN A 22 48.27 15.85 -6.81
N GLU A 23 48.60 15.70 -5.52
CA GLU A 23 49.60 14.71 -5.07
C GLU A 23 49.16 13.27 -5.40
N LEU A 24 47.90 12.93 -5.13
CA LEU A 24 47.27 11.65 -5.52
C LEU A 24 47.23 11.43 -7.04
N ARG A 25 47.30 12.51 -7.84
CA ARG A 25 47.35 12.47 -9.31
C ARG A 25 48.78 12.33 -9.84
N GLY A 26 49.76 12.94 -9.18
CA GLY A 26 51.19 12.79 -9.47
C GLY A 26 51.75 11.42 -9.04
N GLY A 27 51.23 10.83 -7.96
CA GLY A 27 51.68 9.54 -7.41
C GLY A 27 51.33 8.28 -8.22
N ARG A 28 51.05 8.38 -9.53
CA ARG A 28 50.71 7.24 -10.40
C ARG A 28 51.66 7.10 -11.58
N PRO A 29 52.63 6.17 -11.53
CA PRO A 29 53.46 5.84 -12.68
C PRO A 29 52.65 5.17 -13.82
N GLY A 30 52.81 5.66 -15.04
CA GLY A 30 52.66 4.86 -16.26
C GLY A 30 51.25 4.59 -16.80
N VAL A 31 50.65 5.57 -17.48
CA VAL A 31 49.85 5.32 -18.70
C VAL A 31 50.28 6.35 -19.76
N GLY A 32 50.89 5.89 -20.85
CA GLY A 32 51.44 6.75 -21.91
C GLY A 32 50.41 7.18 -22.97
N ASP A 33 50.75 8.21 -23.75
CA ASP A 33 49.96 8.70 -24.88
C ASP A 33 49.90 7.64 -26.02
N PRO A 34 48.70 7.20 -26.47
CA PRO A 34 48.56 6.20 -27.53
C PRO A 34 49.01 6.63 -28.94
N ARG A 35 49.49 7.87 -29.16
CA ARG A 35 49.66 8.44 -30.51
C ARG A 35 50.93 8.05 -31.27
N GLN A 36 51.85 7.27 -30.72
CA GLN A 36 53.06 6.84 -31.43
C GLN A 36 53.48 5.40 -31.10
N GLN A 37 53.28 4.46 -32.03
CA GLN A 37 54.38 3.68 -32.67
C GLN A 37 53.84 2.70 -33.73
N SER A 38 54.74 2.11 -34.51
CA SER A 38 54.46 1.62 -35.87
C SER A 38 55.00 0.21 -36.16
N VAL A 39 54.13 -0.63 -36.76
CA VAL A 39 54.43 -1.77 -37.66
C VAL A 39 55.18 -2.98 -37.05
N ASN A 40 54.73 -4.18 -37.45
CA ASN A 40 55.14 -5.48 -36.92
C ASN A 40 55.61 -6.41 -38.07
N PRO A 41 56.57 -7.32 -37.84
CA PRO A 41 56.41 -8.72 -38.25
C PRO A 41 56.93 -9.76 -37.22
N ALA A 42 56.35 -10.95 -37.01
CA ALA A 42 55.11 -11.54 -37.56
C ALA A 42 54.32 -12.30 -36.44
N ILE A 43 53.97 -13.60 -36.40
CA ILE A 43 54.11 -14.81 -37.26
C ILE A 43 52.73 -15.52 -37.37
N GLN A 44 52.45 -16.06 -38.56
CA GLN A 44 51.53 -17.15 -38.98
C GLN A 44 50.51 -17.72 -37.95
N ARG A 45 49.17 -17.52 -38.11
CA ARG A 45 48.15 -18.28 -38.92
C ARG A 45 47.47 -19.43 -38.13
N PRO A 46 46.28 -19.99 -38.52
CA PRO A 46 45.47 -19.84 -39.76
C PRO A 46 44.08 -19.15 -39.56
N ALA A 47 43.04 -19.44 -40.38
CA ALA A 47 41.96 -18.47 -40.67
C ALA A 47 40.53 -19.03 -40.94
N GLN A 48 39.51 -18.18 -40.65
CA GLN A 48 38.15 -18.07 -41.25
C GLN A 48 37.13 -19.24 -41.04
N PRO A 49 35.80 -19.11 -41.32
CA PRO A 49 35.03 -18.04 -42.02
C PRO A 49 33.87 -17.42 -41.15
N PRO A 50 32.81 -16.71 -41.67
CA PRO A 50 32.06 -15.66 -40.92
C PRO A 50 30.60 -15.99 -40.49
N VAL A 51 29.95 -15.04 -39.79
CA VAL A 51 28.51 -15.04 -39.44
C VAL A 51 27.84 -13.68 -39.75
N PRO A 52 26.62 -13.61 -40.34
CA PRO A 52 25.92 -12.34 -40.67
C PRO A 52 25.28 -11.60 -39.47
N PRO A 53 24.82 -10.35 -39.64
CA PRO A 53 24.39 -9.49 -38.52
C PRO A 53 22.94 -9.72 -38.07
N GLN A 54 22.68 -9.47 -36.78
CA GLN A 54 21.33 -9.25 -36.22
C GLN A 54 21.23 -7.87 -35.55
N ALA A 55 20.05 -7.27 -35.61
CA ALA A 55 19.81 -5.87 -35.26
C ALA A 55 19.55 -5.63 -33.75
N PRO A 56 19.66 -4.38 -33.24
CA PRO A 56 19.65 -4.10 -31.80
C PRO A 56 18.28 -4.15 -31.11
N TYR A 57 18.33 -4.44 -29.81
CA TYR A 57 17.19 -4.40 -28.86
C TYR A 57 16.56 -3.01 -28.69
N ALA A 58 15.24 -2.96 -28.42
CA ALA A 58 14.64 -1.92 -27.58
C ALA A 58 13.30 -2.37 -26.95
N ALA A 59 13.29 -2.70 -25.66
CA ALA A 59 12.08 -2.77 -24.82
C ALA A 59 12.45 -2.58 -23.35
N SER A 60 12.50 -1.34 -22.87
CA SER A 60 12.89 -1.00 -21.49
C SER A 60 11.68 -0.94 -20.55
N GLN A 61 11.66 -1.79 -19.52
CA GLN A 61 10.75 -1.63 -18.37
C GLN A 61 11.40 -0.78 -17.26
N ALA A 62 10.56 -0.10 -16.49
CA ALA A 62 10.92 0.76 -15.35
C ALA A 62 11.31 -0.07 -14.10
N PRO A 63 11.96 0.52 -13.07
CA PRO A 63 12.58 -0.27 -12.00
C PRO A 63 11.56 -0.80 -10.96
N GLY A 64 11.74 -2.07 -10.57
CA GLY A 64 11.08 -2.70 -9.42
C GLY A 64 12.03 -2.81 -8.21
N ALA A 65 11.48 -2.63 -7.01
CA ALA A 65 12.21 -2.52 -5.76
C ALA A 65 13.15 -3.70 -5.43
N ALA A 66 14.25 -3.40 -4.73
CA ALA A 66 15.02 -4.41 -4.02
C ALA A 66 14.32 -4.79 -2.70
N TYR A 67 14.21 -6.08 -2.42
CA TYR A 67 13.87 -6.62 -1.11
C TYR A 67 14.86 -7.73 -0.74
N SER A 68 15.27 -7.73 0.53
CA SER A 68 16.13 -8.75 1.14
C SER A 68 15.31 -9.97 1.59
N ASN A 69 15.90 -11.17 1.49
CA ASN A 69 15.27 -12.41 1.93
C ASN A 69 15.19 -12.50 3.47
N PRO A 70 14.08 -13.02 4.03
CA PRO A 70 14.08 -13.74 5.30
C PRO A 70 14.61 -15.18 5.09
N PRO A 71 15.38 -15.75 6.03
CA PRO A 71 15.87 -17.13 5.94
C PRO A 71 14.96 -18.16 6.64
N GLY A 72 15.09 -19.44 6.24
CA GLY A 72 14.78 -20.59 7.10
C GLY A 72 13.35 -21.14 7.07
N GLY A 73 13.03 -21.97 6.06
CA GLY A 73 11.86 -22.86 6.10
C GLY A 73 12.17 -24.23 6.74
N ARG A 74 11.20 -24.82 7.43
CA ARG A 74 11.18 -26.24 7.85
C ARG A 74 9.96 -26.96 7.24
N PRO A 75 9.97 -28.30 7.13
CA PRO A 75 9.40 -28.97 5.96
C PRO A 75 7.88 -29.16 5.94
N TYR A 76 7.35 -29.24 4.74
CA TYR A 76 5.95 -29.59 4.44
C TYR A 76 5.71 -31.10 4.65
N GLN A 77 4.58 -31.46 5.26
CA GLN A 77 4.05 -32.83 5.19
C GLN A 77 3.05 -32.91 4.03
N GLY A 78 3.08 -33.99 3.25
CA GLY A 78 2.17 -34.21 2.12
C GLY A 78 0.78 -34.70 2.57
N PRO A 79 -0.29 -34.46 1.77
CA PRO A 79 -1.61 -35.03 2.01
C PRO A 79 -1.65 -36.55 1.76
N PRO A 80 -2.58 -37.30 2.38
CA PRO A 80 -2.75 -38.73 2.16
C PRO A 80 -3.27 -39.04 0.74
N GLY A 81 -2.96 -40.24 0.24
CA GLY A 81 -3.31 -40.68 -1.11
C GLY A 81 -4.77 -41.12 -1.32
N PRO A 82 -5.20 -41.34 -2.57
CA PRO A 82 -6.59 -41.68 -2.90
C PRO A 82 -7.00 -43.08 -2.41
N GLN A 83 -8.23 -43.19 -1.92
CA GLN A 83 -8.88 -44.48 -1.63
C GLN A 83 -9.57 -45.04 -2.88
N LEU A 84 -9.48 -46.36 -3.07
CA LEU A 84 -10.18 -47.08 -4.14
C LEU A 84 -11.67 -47.24 -3.79
N MET A 85 -12.57 -46.92 -4.73
CA MET A 85 -13.98 -47.33 -4.65
C MET A 85 -14.20 -48.65 -5.42
N PRO A 86 -14.97 -49.61 -4.86
CA PRO A 86 -15.43 -50.79 -5.60
C PRO A 86 -16.54 -50.42 -6.59
N GLY A 87 -16.64 -51.18 -7.69
CA GLY A 87 -17.53 -50.87 -8.82
C GLY A 87 -18.98 -51.37 -8.68
N GLN A 88 -19.79 -51.04 -9.68
CA GLN A 88 -21.14 -51.59 -9.91
C GLN A 88 -21.32 -52.08 -11.36
N PRO A 89 -22.31 -52.96 -11.65
CA PRO A 89 -22.41 -53.69 -12.91
C PRO A 89 -22.96 -52.85 -14.09
N GLY A 90 -22.61 -53.25 -15.32
CA GLY A 90 -23.07 -52.59 -16.55
C GLY A 90 -24.17 -53.34 -17.31
N MET A 91 -24.83 -52.62 -18.23
CA MET A 91 -25.81 -53.08 -19.24
C MET A 91 -26.03 -51.92 -20.25
N PRO A 92 -26.60 -52.13 -21.45
CA PRO A 92 -25.83 -52.29 -22.68
C PRO A 92 -25.81 -51.06 -23.61
N GLY A 93 -25.00 -51.12 -24.67
CA GLY A 93 -24.77 -49.99 -25.59
C GLY A 93 -25.81 -49.81 -26.72
N TYR A 94 -25.61 -48.76 -27.51
CA TYR A 94 -26.33 -48.48 -28.77
C TYR A 94 -25.33 -48.21 -29.92
N PRO A 95 -25.70 -48.43 -31.20
CA PRO A 95 -24.72 -48.63 -32.28
C PRO A 95 -24.56 -47.45 -33.26
N GLY A 96 -23.41 -47.43 -33.95
CA GLY A 96 -23.27 -47.11 -35.38
C GLY A 96 -23.70 -45.73 -35.89
N GLY A 97 -22.71 -44.83 -36.10
CA GLY A 97 -22.81 -43.68 -37.01
C GLY A 97 -21.77 -43.77 -38.14
N PRO A 98 -22.06 -43.43 -39.41
CA PRO A 98 -21.15 -43.70 -40.53
C PRO A 98 -19.94 -42.76 -40.60
N GLY A 99 -18.84 -43.24 -41.18
CA GLY A 99 -17.63 -42.45 -41.40
C GLY A 99 -17.69 -41.53 -42.63
N MET A 100 -16.84 -40.50 -42.63
CA MET A 100 -16.42 -39.77 -43.83
C MET A 100 -14.93 -40.02 -44.10
N GLY A 101 -14.55 -40.01 -45.39
CA GLY A 101 -13.21 -40.38 -45.85
C GLY A 101 -12.12 -39.32 -45.61
N PRO A 102 -10.85 -39.67 -45.91
CA PRO A 102 -9.69 -38.82 -45.63
C PRO A 102 -9.51 -37.70 -46.66
N TYR A 103 -9.05 -36.53 -46.18
CA TYR A 103 -8.48 -35.49 -47.04
C TYR A 103 -6.97 -35.74 -47.21
N PRO A 104 -6.46 -35.92 -48.44
CA PRO A 104 -5.02 -36.10 -48.69
C PRO A 104 -4.28 -34.76 -48.75
N GLY A 105 -3.05 -34.68 -48.24
CA GLY A 105 -2.24 -33.46 -48.42
C GLY A 105 -1.07 -33.20 -47.47
N GLN A 106 -0.19 -34.17 -47.20
CA GLN A 106 1.13 -33.88 -46.61
C GLN A 106 2.19 -34.89 -47.08
N PRO A 107 3.31 -34.46 -47.70
CA PRO A 107 4.33 -35.37 -48.22
C PRO A 107 5.40 -35.73 -47.20
N GLY A 108 5.71 -37.03 -47.13
CA GLY A 108 7.06 -37.59 -46.93
C GLY A 108 7.89 -37.14 -45.72
N THR A 109 7.80 -37.89 -44.61
CA THR A 109 8.93 -38.09 -43.70
C THR A 109 9.42 -39.53 -43.81
N GLU A 110 10.52 -39.75 -44.53
CA GLU A 110 11.19 -41.05 -44.65
C GLU A 110 12.28 -41.20 -43.57
N GLY A 111 12.44 -42.41 -43.04
CA GLY A 111 13.48 -42.76 -42.06
C GLY A 111 13.13 -42.37 -40.61
N TYR A 112 13.41 -43.19 -39.58
CA TYR A 112 14.08 -44.49 -39.55
C TYR A 112 13.35 -45.48 -38.60
N GLN A 113 13.66 -46.76 -38.76
CA GLN A 113 13.04 -47.87 -38.03
C GLN A 113 13.48 -47.95 -36.55
N ALA A 114 12.65 -48.54 -35.70
CA ALA A 114 12.97 -48.85 -34.30
C ALA A 114 13.07 -50.37 -34.08
N HIS A 115 13.89 -50.80 -33.09
CA HIS A 115 13.90 -52.04 -32.27
C HIS A 115 15.36 -52.32 -31.77
N PRO A 116 15.60 -53.13 -30.72
CA PRO A 116 14.92 -53.14 -29.41
C PRO A 116 15.86 -53.37 -28.19
N GLY A 117 15.33 -53.15 -26.97
CA GLY A 117 15.91 -53.64 -25.71
C GLY A 117 17.02 -52.78 -25.07
N SER A 118 17.45 -53.05 -23.83
CA SER A 118 16.87 -53.94 -22.81
C SER A 118 17.37 -53.56 -21.41
N HIS A 119 16.46 -53.38 -20.44
CA HIS A 119 16.82 -53.26 -19.02
C HIS A 119 15.84 -54.06 -18.14
N GLN A 120 16.36 -55.14 -17.57
CA GLN A 120 15.68 -55.97 -16.57
C GLN A 120 16.03 -55.48 -15.15
N GLY A 121 15.15 -55.75 -14.19
CA GLY A 121 15.59 -56.28 -12.89
C GLY A 121 15.94 -55.30 -11.75
N GLN A 122 14.90 -54.88 -11.02
CA GLN A 122 14.93 -54.72 -9.54
C GLN A 122 15.87 -53.61 -8.94
N PRO A 123 15.82 -53.36 -7.61
CA PRO A 123 14.60 -52.92 -6.94
C PRO A 123 14.80 -51.68 -6.03
N GLY A 124 13.83 -50.76 -6.07
CA GLY A 124 13.48 -49.90 -4.94
C GLY A 124 14.49 -48.80 -4.52
N GLN A 125 14.21 -47.57 -4.94
CA GLN A 125 14.53 -46.35 -4.17
C GLN A 125 13.37 -45.37 -4.32
N GLY A 126 13.00 -44.70 -3.23
CA GLY A 126 11.92 -43.71 -3.24
C GLY A 126 12.28 -42.46 -4.06
N PRO A 127 11.32 -41.57 -4.35
CA PRO A 127 11.59 -40.33 -5.06
C PRO A 127 12.64 -39.52 -4.30
N TYR A 128 13.84 -39.42 -4.90
CA TYR A 128 14.96 -38.69 -4.32
C TYR A 128 14.54 -37.24 -4.04
N TYR A 129 14.53 -36.86 -2.76
CA TYR A 129 14.57 -35.46 -2.38
C TYR A 129 15.85 -34.88 -2.97
N GLY A 130 15.71 -34.08 -4.04
CA GLY A 130 16.83 -33.43 -4.68
C GLY A 130 17.61 -32.63 -3.64
N GLN A 131 18.86 -33.01 -3.41
CA GLN A 131 19.76 -32.26 -2.55
C GLN A 131 19.73 -30.79 -3.00
N PRO A 132 19.71 -29.81 -2.08
CA PRO A 132 19.97 -28.43 -2.46
C PRO A 132 21.30 -28.41 -3.19
N ARG A 133 21.29 -28.08 -4.50
CA ARG A 133 22.53 -27.92 -5.25
C ARG A 133 23.40 -26.97 -4.42
N PRO A 134 24.66 -27.33 -4.10
CA PRO A 134 25.54 -26.44 -3.37
C PRO A 134 25.54 -25.11 -4.12
N ALA A 135 25.34 -24.01 -3.40
CA ALA A 135 25.14 -22.70 -4.02
C ALA A 135 26.36 -22.39 -4.88
N GLY A 136 26.19 -22.56 -6.20
CA GLY A 136 27.25 -22.29 -7.16
C GLY A 136 27.75 -20.86 -6.95
N PRO A 137 29.07 -20.60 -7.12
CA PRO A 137 29.64 -19.28 -6.86
C PRO A 137 28.73 -18.22 -7.48
N GLN A 138 28.22 -17.30 -6.66
CA GLN A 138 27.30 -16.28 -7.15
C GLN A 138 28.02 -15.55 -8.27
N ALA A 139 27.60 -15.79 -9.51
CA ALA A 139 28.24 -15.24 -10.69
C ALA A 139 28.10 -13.73 -10.58
N GLN A 140 29.18 -13.08 -10.13
CA GLN A 140 29.24 -11.65 -9.96
C GLN A 140 28.87 -11.06 -11.31
N ARG A 141 27.69 -10.45 -11.40
CA ARG A 141 27.23 -9.84 -12.65
C ARG A 141 28.34 -8.90 -13.08
N PRO A 142 29.00 -9.12 -14.23
CA PRO A 142 30.20 -8.38 -14.58
C PRO A 142 29.86 -6.89 -14.50
N PRO A 143 30.74 -6.06 -13.89
CA PRO A 143 30.46 -4.66 -13.67
C PRO A 143 30.02 -4.06 -15.01
N ARG A 144 28.82 -3.46 -15.03
CA ARG A 144 28.24 -2.92 -16.27
C ARG A 144 29.31 -2.04 -16.92
N PRO A 145 29.67 -2.26 -18.19
CA PRO A 145 30.72 -1.48 -18.83
C PRO A 145 30.38 0.00 -18.69
N PRO A 146 31.37 0.87 -18.45
CA PRO A 146 31.12 2.30 -18.37
C PRO A 146 30.38 2.72 -19.63
N LYS A 147 29.29 3.50 -19.46
CA LYS A 147 28.54 4.00 -20.62
C LYS A 147 29.54 4.70 -21.54
N PRO A 148 29.52 4.43 -22.86
CA PRO A 148 30.39 5.16 -23.79
C PRO A 148 30.13 6.66 -23.64
N PRO A 149 31.15 7.50 -23.88
CA PRO A 149 30.98 8.95 -23.82
C PRO A 149 29.82 9.37 -24.71
N VAL A 150 29.00 10.31 -24.22
CA VAL A 150 27.83 10.78 -24.97
C VAL A 150 28.32 11.39 -26.27
N ASP A 151 27.89 10.81 -27.39
CA ASP A 151 28.07 11.38 -28.72
C ASP A 151 27.20 12.64 -28.81
N TRP A 152 27.84 13.78 -28.52
CA TRP A 152 27.20 15.09 -28.51
C TRP A 152 26.77 15.52 -29.91
N GLU A 153 27.47 15.10 -30.97
CA GLU A 153 27.06 15.39 -32.34
C GLU A 153 25.74 14.67 -32.66
N HIS A 154 25.65 13.38 -32.38
CA HIS A 154 24.41 12.61 -32.56
C HIS A 154 23.28 13.12 -31.67
N ALA A 155 23.55 13.42 -30.40
CA ALA A 155 22.57 13.94 -29.46
C ALA A 155 22.02 15.31 -29.91
N ILE A 156 22.90 16.24 -30.33
CA ILE A 156 22.49 17.55 -30.82
C ILE A 156 21.77 17.40 -32.16
N ALA A 157 22.42 16.85 -33.19
CA ALA A 157 21.92 16.87 -34.56
C ALA A 157 20.68 16.00 -34.79
N ARG A 158 20.56 14.83 -34.14
CA ARG A 158 19.43 13.89 -34.38
C ARG A 158 18.34 13.93 -33.32
N VAL A 159 18.62 14.37 -32.10
CA VAL A 159 17.64 14.33 -30.99
C VAL A 159 17.16 15.71 -30.56
N TRP A 160 18.06 16.68 -30.40
CA TRP A 160 17.69 18.05 -29.99
C TRP A 160 17.28 18.94 -31.16
N LEU A 161 18.10 19.01 -32.22
CA LEU A 161 17.91 19.94 -33.34
C LEU A 161 16.52 19.81 -33.99
N PRO A 162 15.97 18.59 -34.26
CA PRO A 162 14.62 18.47 -34.81
C PRO A 162 13.52 18.95 -33.83
N ARG A 163 13.73 18.81 -32.51
CA ARG A 163 12.78 19.29 -31.50
C ARG A 163 12.79 20.82 -31.42
N VAL A 164 13.96 21.44 -31.50
CA VAL A 164 14.10 22.91 -31.56
C VAL A 164 13.45 23.45 -32.82
N PHE A 165 13.71 22.86 -33.99
CA PHE A 165 13.04 23.27 -35.24
C PHE A 165 11.53 23.03 -35.22
N ILE A 166 11.02 21.98 -34.56
CA ILE A 166 9.58 21.80 -34.33
C ILE A 166 9.00 22.93 -33.46
N VAL A 167 9.69 23.35 -32.39
CA VAL A 167 9.24 24.50 -31.56
C VAL A 167 9.25 25.80 -32.36
N VAL A 168 10.30 26.07 -33.14
CA VAL A 168 10.38 27.26 -34.00
C VAL A 168 9.31 27.24 -35.10
N LEU A 169 9.03 26.08 -35.71
CA LEU A 169 7.96 25.90 -36.69
C LEU A 169 6.57 26.12 -36.06
N LEU A 170 6.32 25.58 -34.86
CA LEU A 170 5.06 25.77 -34.14
C LEU A 170 4.85 27.25 -33.77
N LEU A 171 5.90 27.96 -33.36
CA LEU A 171 5.86 29.40 -33.14
C LEU A 171 5.58 30.17 -34.45
N GLY A 172 6.23 29.81 -35.56
CA GLY A 172 5.96 30.40 -36.88
C GLY A 172 4.53 30.17 -37.36
N VAL A 173 3.98 28.97 -37.15
CA VAL A 173 2.58 28.64 -37.44
C VAL A 173 1.62 29.41 -36.53
N LEU A 174 1.96 29.58 -35.23
CA LEU A 174 1.17 30.38 -34.29
C LEU A 174 1.13 31.86 -34.70
N TRP A 175 2.27 32.46 -35.04
CA TRP A 175 2.31 33.84 -35.54
C TRP A 175 1.62 33.99 -36.90
N GLY A 176 1.76 33.02 -37.80
CA GLY A 176 1.03 33.00 -39.08
C GLY A 176 -0.49 32.91 -38.90
N PHE A 177 -0.96 32.09 -37.95
CA PHE A 177 -2.37 32.01 -37.57
C PHE A 177 -2.86 33.34 -36.98
N ILE A 178 -2.12 33.94 -36.06
CA ILE A 178 -2.43 35.26 -35.48
C ILE A 178 -2.49 36.33 -36.58
N ALA A 179 -1.53 36.36 -37.51
CA ALA A 179 -1.50 37.31 -38.62
C ALA A 179 -2.70 37.16 -39.56
N ALA A 180 -3.06 35.93 -39.94
CA ALA A 180 -4.23 35.65 -40.77
C ALA A 180 -5.56 35.88 -40.03
N VAL A 181 -5.57 35.81 -38.70
CA VAL A 181 -6.67 36.25 -37.84
C VAL A 181 -6.79 37.77 -37.82
N SER A 182 -5.70 38.52 -37.63
CA SER A 182 -5.71 39.99 -37.61
C SER A 182 -5.99 40.63 -38.97
N ALA A 183 -5.62 39.95 -40.07
CA ALA A 183 -5.93 40.37 -41.44
C ALA A 183 -7.36 39.99 -41.88
N GLY A 184 -8.19 39.41 -41.00
CA GLY A 184 -9.58 39.06 -41.29
C GLY A 184 -9.78 37.79 -42.13
N TYR A 185 -8.74 37.25 -42.78
CA TYR A 185 -8.82 36.04 -43.61
C TYR A 185 -9.34 34.81 -42.84
N LEU A 186 -9.01 34.70 -41.54
CA LEU A 186 -9.55 33.66 -40.66
C LEU A 186 -10.70 34.22 -39.81
N THR A 187 -11.93 34.18 -40.34
CA THR A 187 -13.15 34.46 -39.57
C THR A 187 -13.42 33.38 -38.53
N GLN A 188 -14.25 33.66 -37.51
CA GLN A 188 -14.53 32.73 -36.41
C GLN A 188 -15.02 31.33 -36.90
N PRO A 189 -15.97 31.20 -37.84
CA PRO A 189 -16.40 29.88 -38.33
C PRO A 189 -15.30 29.14 -39.11
N VAL A 190 -14.46 29.87 -39.85
CA VAL A 190 -13.35 29.28 -40.62
C VAL A 190 -12.28 28.70 -39.68
N ARG A 191 -12.01 29.33 -38.53
CA ARG A 191 -11.13 28.76 -37.50
C ARG A 191 -11.66 27.42 -36.98
N CYS A 192 -12.97 27.34 -36.71
CA CYS A 192 -13.61 26.10 -36.27
C CYS A 192 -13.59 25.02 -37.37
N LEU A 193 -13.85 25.38 -38.63
CA LEU A 193 -13.72 24.45 -39.76
C LEU A 193 -12.29 23.92 -39.91
N LEU A 194 -11.26 24.76 -39.77
CA LEU A 194 -9.87 24.32 -39.76
C LEU A 194 -9.56 23.39 -38.58
N GLY A 195 -10.14 23.62 -37.40
CA GLY A 195 -10.06 22.70 -36.26
C GLY A 195 -10.63 21.31 -36.56
N LEU A 196 -11.81 21.25 -37.19
CA LEU A 196 -12.42 19.99 -37.63
C LEU A 196 -11.58 19.28 -38.70
N VAL A 197 -11.04 20.01 -39.67
CA VAL A 197 -10.15 19.46 -40.71
C VAL A 197 -8.84 18.94 -40.10
N ALA A 198 -8.24 19.68 -39.15
CA ALA A 198 -7.04 19.25 -38.43
C ALA A 198 -7.29 17.98 -37.61
N ALA A 199 -8.40 17.90 -36.89
CA ALA A 199 -8.79 16.70 -36.16
C ALA A 199 -9.02 15.50 -37.10
N GLY A 200 -9.75 15.70 -38.20
CA GLY A 200 -9.96 14.66 -39.22
C GLY A 200 -8.65 14.15 -39.83
N ALA A 201 -7.72 15.06 -40.13
CA ALA A 201 -6.38 14.71 -40.61
C ALA A 201 -5.58 13.95 -39.55
N MET A 202 -5.59 14.38 -38.28
CA MET A 202 -4.95 13.67 -37.17
C MET A 202 -5.52 12.26 -36.99
N TYR A 203 -6.83 12.08 -37.08
CA TYR A 203 -7.48 10.77 -37.00
C TYR A 203 -7.05 9.88 -38.18
N PHE A 204 -7.07 10.39 -39.41
CA PHE A 204 -6.63 9.68 -40.62
C PHE A 204 -5.16 9.26 -40.56
N PHE A 205 -4.25 10.17 -40.18
CA PHE A 205 -2.84 9.85 -40.00
C PHE A 205 -2.61 8.89 -38.82
N GLY A 206 -3.40 8.99 -37.74
CA GLY A 206 -3.40 8.04 -36.63
C GLY A 206 -3.76 6.63 -37.09
N GLU A 207 -4.87 6.47 -37.81
CA GLU A 207 -5.29 5.20 -38.43
C GLU A 207 -4.23 4.64 -39.40
N ARG A 208 -3.58 5.50 -40.21
CA ARG A 208 -2.45 5.10 -41.07
C ARG A 208 -1.25 4.62 -40.24
N GLN A 209 -0.98 5.27 -39.11
CA GLN A 209 0.13 4.95 -38.22
C GLN A 209 -0.10 3.65 -37.42
N VAL A 210 -1.35 3.27 -37.13
CA VAL A 210 -1.71 1.92 -36.64
C VAL A 210 -1.28 0.85 -37.66
N ARG A 211 -1.60 1.05 -38.95
CA ARG A 211 -1.21 0.10 -40.01
C ARG A 211 0.31 -0.01 -40.17
N ALA A 212 1.06 1.03 -39.81
CA ALA A 212 2.52 1.04 -39.78
C ALA A 212 3.13 0.47 -38.48
N GLN A 213 2.34 -0.17 -37.61
CA GLN A 213 2.74 -0.75 -36.31
C GLN A 213 3.44 0.23 -35.34
N ARG A 214 3.22 1.54 -35.48
CA ARG A 214 3.84 2.58 -34.64
C ARG A 214 2.85 3.05 -33.56
N GLU A 215 2.46 2.11 -32.69
CA GLU A 215 1.32 2.26 -31.77
C GLU A 215 1.36 3.51 -30.91
N GLY A 216 2.52 3.88 -30.35
CA GLY A 216 2.63 5.07 -29.48
C GLY A 216 2.23 6.36 -30.18
N LEU A 217 2.73 6.61 -31.41
CA LEU A 217 2.32 7.80 -32.16
C LEU A 217 0.88 7.70 -32.67
N ALA A 218 0.40 6.49 -32.97
CA ALA A 218 -1.00 6.28 -33.32
C ALA A 218 -1.95 6.61 -32.15
N GLN A 219 -1.61 6.22 -30.92
CA GLN A 219 -2.38 6.55 -29.72
C GLN A 219 -2.41 8.07 -29.48
N VAL A 220 -1.27 8.76 -29.67
CA VAL A 220 -1.18 10.23 -29.55
C VAL A 220 -2.02 10.93 -30.63
N LEU A 221 -1.97 10.50 -31.89
CA LEU A 221 -2.75 11.11 -32.98
C LEU A 221 -4.26 10.84 -32.85
N LEU A 222 -4.66 9.61 -32.48
CA LEU A 222 -6.07 9.25 -32.30
C LEU A 222 -6.66 9.93 -31.06
N GLY A 223 -5.99 9.88 -29.91
CA GLY A 223 -6.44 10.59 -28.71
C GLY A 223 -6.43 12.12 -28.90
N GLY A 224 -5.37 12.64 -29.52
CA GLY A 224 -5.23 14.05 -29.84
C GLY A 224 -6.27 14.55 -30.84
N SER A 225 -6.72 13.73 -31.80
CA SER A 225 -7.80 14.11 -32.72
C SER A 225 -9.12 14.39 -32.01
N VAL A 226 -9.47 13.58 -31.00
CA VAL A 226 -10.66 13.80 -30.17
C VAL A 226 -10.47 15.04 -29.30
N ALA A 227 -9.29 15.24 -28.71
CA ALA A 227 -8.99 16.46 -27.95
C ALA A 227 -9.11 17.73 -28.81
N VAL A 228 -8.66 17.70 -30.07
CA VAL A 228 -8.82 18.82 -31.01
C VAL A 228 -10.28 19.03 -31.42
N LEU A 229 -11.08 17.97 -31.60
CA LEU A 229 -12.54 18.11 -31.78
C LEU A 229 -13.17 18.85 -30.59
N MET A 230 -12.84 18.43 -29.36
CA MET A 230 -13.38 19.06 -28.16
C MET A 230 -12.94 20.52 -28.01
N LEU A 231 -11.66 20.85 -28.23
CA LEU A 231 -11.20 22.24 -28.25
C LEU A 231 -11.84 23.06 -29.37
N THR A 232 -12.16 22.45 -30.52
CA THR A 232 -12.84 23.10 -31.64
C THR A 232 -14.30 23.44 -31.31
N PHE A 233 -15.03 22.51 -30.70
CA PHE A 233 -16.41 22.75 -30.25
C PHE A 233 -16.46 23.71 -29.05
N PHE A 234 -15.46 23.68 -28.16
CA PHE A 234 -15.29 24.68 -27.10
C PHE A 234 -15.07 26.09 -27.68
N ALA A 235 -14.20 26.24 -28.67
CA ALA A 235 -14.01 27.53 -29.35
C ALA A 235 -15.30 28.00 -30.04
N ALA A 236 -16.00 27.09 -30.75
CA ALA A 236 -17.27 27.41 -31.42
C ALA A 236 -18.36 27.85 -30.43
N HIS A 237 -18.42 27.23 -29.25
CA HIS A 237 -19.46 27.47 -28.25
C HIS A 237 -19.11 28.60 -27.27
N HIS A 238 -18.01 28.46 -26.53
CA HIS A 238 -17.67 29.30 -25.38
C HIS A 238 -16.92 30.58 -25.78
N LEU A 239 -16.12 30.54 -26.86
CA LEU A 239 -15.30 31.69 -27.29
C LEU A 239 -15.95 32.51 -28.41
N TYR A 240 -16.71 31.89 -29.30
CA TYR A 240 -17.29 32.52 -30.49
C TYR A 240 -18.83 32.48 -30.55
N GLU A 241 -19.50 31.79 -29.61
CA GLU A 241 -20.97 31.71 -29.47
C GLU A 241 -21.73 31.29 -30.75
N LEU A 242 -21.06 30.57 -31.66
CA LEU A 242 -21.57 30.09 -32.95
C LEU A 242 -22.56 28.91 -32.81
N ILE A 243 -22.53 28.19 -31.69
CA ILE A 243 -23.40 27.05 -31.40
C ILE A 243 -23.96 27.11 -29.97
N PRO A 244 -25.24 26.72 -29.77
CA PRO A 244 -25.87 26.70 -28.45
C PRO A 244 -25.33 25.56 -27.58
N SER A 245 -25.44 25.72 -26.26
CA SER A 245 -24.89 24.82 -25.24
C SER A 245 -25.30 23.35 -25.41
N TRP A 246 -26.56 23.08 -25.78
CA TRP A 246 -27.06 21.72 -26.00
C TRP A 246 -26.39 21.02 -27.19
N LEU A 247 -26.09 21.78 -28.26
CA LEU A 247 -25.45 21.24 -29.46
C LEU A 247 -23.96 20.98 -29.20
N ALA A 248 -23.29 21.88 -28.46
CA ALA A 248 -21.92 21.67 -28.00
C ALA A 248 -21.80 20.40 -27.15
N PHE A 249 -22.70 20.22 -26.17
CA PHE A 249 -22.76 19.04 -25.30
C PHE A 249 -22.96 17.73 -26.11
N LEU A 250 -23.89 17.73 -27.07
CA LEU A 250 -24.10 16.60 -27.98
C LEU A 250 -22.84 16.27 -28.81
N LEU A 251 -22.17 17.30 -29.35
CA LEU A 251 -20.95 17.13 -30.15
C LEU A 251 -19.76 16.61 -29.30
N TYR A 252 -19.67 16.99 -28.03
CA TYR A 252 -18.70 16.39 -27.11
C TYR A 252 -18.99 14.91 -26.84
N ILE A 253 -20.25 14.53 -26.58
CA ILE A 253 -20.67 13.13 -26.39
C ILE A 253 -20.33 12.28 -27.62
N LEU A 254 -20.59 12.81 -28.82
CA LEU A 254 -20.23 12.14 -30.08
C LEU A 254 -18.71 12.01 -30.26
N SER A 255 -17.94 13.02 -29.87
CA SER A 255 -16.47 13.00 -29.93
C SER A 255 -15.86 11.94 -29.00
N ILE A 256 -16.31 11.88 -27.74
CA ILE A 256 -15.90 10.84 -26.79
C ILE A 256 -16.37 9.46 -27.26
N SER A 257 -17.59 9.33 -27.79
CA SER A 257 -18.11 8.06 -28.32
C SER A 257 -17.28 7.53 -29.48
N LEU A 258 -16.87 8.39 -30.42
CA LEU A 258 -15.95 8.05 -31.52
C LEU A 258 -14.59 7.58 -30.97
N GLY A 259 -14.06 8.29 -29.97
CA GLY A 259 -12.81 7.92 -29.30
C GLY A 259 -12.88 6.58 -28.55
N VAL A 260 -13.98 6.32 -27.84
CA VAL A 260 -14.23 5.07 -27.11
C VAL A 260 -14.42 3.90 -28.08
N TRP A 261 -15.19 4.09 -29.15
CA TRP A 261 -15.30 3.10 -30.24
C TRP A 261 -13.93 2.76 -30.84
N THR A 262 -13.11 3.79 -31.07
CA THR A 262 -11.73 3.62 -31.55
C THR A 262 -10.87 2.86 -30.54
N ALA A 263 -10.95 3.21 -29.25
CA ALA A 263 -10.22 2.55 -28.17
C ALA A 263 -10.54 1.04 -28.08
N VAL A 264 -11.83 0.68 -28.17
CA VAL A 264 -12.31 -0.71 -28.17
C VAL A 264 -11.86 -1.45 -29.43
N ARG A 265 -12.09 -0.86 -30.61
CA ARG A 265 -11.69 -1.42 -31.92
C ARG A 265 -10.18 -1.67 -32.00
N ARG A 266 -9.38 -0.81 -31.36
CA ARG A 266 -7.92 -0.87 -31.32
C ARG A 266 -7.37 -1.61 -30.09
N ARG A 267 -8.24 -2.11 -29.20
CA ARG A 267 -7.89 -2.75 -27.91
C ARG A 267 -6.85 -1.95 -27.09
N SER A 268 -6.95 -0.61 -27.09
CA SER A 268 -5.96 0.28 -26.46
C SER A 268 -6.44 0.81 -25.10
N GLN A 269 -5.81 0.32 -24.02
CA GLN A 269 -6.00 0.84 -22.66
C GLN A 269 -5.67 2.34 -22.56
N THR A 270 -4.65 2.82 -23.28
CA THR A 270 -4.25 4.24 -23.30
C THR A 270 -5.37 5.12 -23.86
N LEU A 271 -6.01 4.70 -24.97
CA LEU A 271 -7.12 5.46 -25.54
C LEU A 271 -8.34 5.46 -24.62
N VAL A 272 -8.63 4.35 -23.90
CA VAL A 272 -9.69 4.35 -22.87
C VAL A 272 -9.38 5.39 -21.79
N ILE A 273 -8.16 5.45 -21.27
CA ILE A 273 -7.74 6.44 -20.26
C ILE A 273 -7.88 7.88 -20.77
N ILE A 274 -7.45 8.16 -22.01
CA ILE A 274 -7.57 9.50 -22.61
C ILE A 274 -9.05 9.88 -22.79
N MET A 275 -9.91 8.95 -23.20
CA MET A 275 -11.36 9.23 -23.33
C MET A 275 -12.06 9.38 -21.98
N THR A 276 -11.62 8.65 -20.94
CA THR A 276 -12.10 8.87 -19.57
C THR A 276 -11.80 10.30 -19.15
N VAL A 277 -10.52 10.70 -19.16
CA VAL A 277 -10.09 12.04 -18.71
C VAL A 277 -10.68 13.15 -19.58
N GLY A 278 -10.74 12.97 -20.91
CA GLY A 278 -11.36 13.93 -21.81
C GLY A 278 -12.87 14.10 -21.56
N GLY A 279 -13.59 13.01 -21.30
CA GLY A 279 -15.01 13.05 -21.00
C GLY A 279 -15.33 13.84 -19.73
N TYR A 280 -14.53 13.67 -18.68
CA TYR A 280 -14.64 14.42 -17.41
C TYR A 280 -14.33 15.93 -17.53
N LEU A 281 -13.92 16.43 -18.71
CA LEU A 281 -13.82 17.87 -18.96
C LEU A 281 -15.12 18.47 -19.49
N ILE A 282 -16.08 17.65 -19.95
CA ILE A 282 -17.28 18.12 -20.67
C ILE A 282 -18.13 19.13 -19.88
N PRO A 283 -18.41 18.96 -18.57
CA PRO A 283 -19.18 19.94 -17.81
C PRO A 283 -18.51 21.33 -17.74
N PHE A 284 -17.17 21.40 -17.83
CA PHE A 284 -16.40 22.64 -17.78
C PHE A 284 -16.26 23.30 -19.16
N LEU A 285 -16.52 22.54 -20.24
CA LEU A 285 -16.44 23.00 -21.63
C LEU A 285 -17.80 23.50 -22.17
N VAL A 286 -18.85 23.52 -21.35
CA VAL A 286 -20.17 24.08 -21.70
C VAL A 286 -20.45 25.33 -20.86
N LYS A 287 -20.79 26.42 -21.53
CA LYS A 287 -21.31 27.64 -20.91
C LYS A 287 -22.83 27.51 -20.79
N SER A 288 -23.35 27.48 -19.57
CA SER A 288 -24.78 27.44 -19.27
C SER A 288 -25.19 28.72 -18.54
N THR A 289 -26.33 29.29 -18.92
CA THR A 289 -26.92 30.45 -18.24
C THR A 289 -27.43 30.10 -16.84
N GLU A 290 -27.84 28.85 -16.64
CA GLU A 290 -28.26 28.29 -15.35
C GLU A 290 -27.44 27.00 -15.09
N PRO A 291 -26.46 27.03 -14.16
CA PRO A 291 -25.70 25.84 -13.78
C PRO A 291 -26.59 24.84 -13.03
N ASN A 292 -26.86 23.66 -13.61
CA ASN A 292 -27.70 22.64 -13.01
C ASN A 292 -26.88 21.43 -12.54
N ALA A 293 -26.78 21.25 -11.22
CA ALA A 293 -26.04 20.16 -10.59
C ALA A 293 -26.48 18.76 -11.09
N TRP A 294 -27.77 18.52 -11.28
CA TRP A 294 -28.28 17.21 -11.71
C TRP A 294 -27.79 16.81 -13.10
N ILE A 295 -27.67 17.78 -14.02
CA ILE A 295 -27.20 17.52 -15.39
C ILE A 295 -25.69 17.25 -15.37
N ALA A 296 -24.91 18.09 -14.70
CA ALA A 296 -23.46 17.95 -14.66
C ALA A 296 -23.04 16.70 -13.87
N VAL A 297 -23.48 16.56 -12.62
CA VAL A 297 -23.15 15.40 -11.77
C VAL A 297 -23.72 14.09 -12.33
N GLY A 298 -24.93 14.13 -12.91
CA GLY A 298 -25.53 12.98 -13.57
C GLY A 298 -24.76 12.51 -14.80
N PHE A 299 -24.23 13.44 -15.60
CA PHE A 299 -23.33 13.13 -16.72
C PHE A 299 -22.04 12.46 -16.23
N GLU A 300 -21.35 13.06 -15.25
CA GLU A 300 -20.08 12.55 -14.71
C GLU A 300 -20.24 11.15 -14.09
N LEU A 301 -21.35 10.92 -13.38
CA LEU A 301 -21.72 9.61 -12.88
C LEU A 301 -21.91 8.60 -14.02
N ILE A 302 -22.76 8.90 -15.01
CA ILE A 302 -23.03 7.98 -16.13
C ILE A 302 -21.74 7.65 -16.89
N LEU A 303 -20.87 8.64 -17.11
CA LEU A 303 -19.54 8.46 -17.69
C LEU A 303 -18.67 7.55 -16.82
N SER A 304 -18.61 7.75 -15.51
CA SER A 304 -17.85 6.90 -14.59
C SER A 304 -18.29 5.44 -14.67
N LEU A 305 -19.60 5.18 -14.52
CA LEU A 305 -20.13 3.82 -14.51
C LEU A 305 -19.89 3.15 -15.87
N ALA A 306 -20.03 3.88 -16.98
CA ALA A 306 -19.75 3.40 -18.33
C ALA A 306 -18.27 3.05 -18.54
N MET A 307 -17.34 3.95 -18.16
CA MET A 307 -15.90 3.73 -18.34
C MET A 307 -15.34 2.68 -17.37
N THR A 308 -15.93 2.54 -16.18
CA THR A 308 -15.64 1.45 -15.23
C THR A 308 -16.11 0.11 -15.79
N ALA A 309 -17.36 0.02 -16.27
CA ALA A 309 -17.89 -1.18 -16.91
C ALA A 309 -17.10 -1.57 -18.17
N LEU A 310 -16.67 -0.59 -18.97
CA LEU A 310 -15.82 -0.80 -20.14
C LEU A 310 -14.44 -1.37 -19.74
N SER A 311 -13.79 -0.76 -18.76
CA SER A 311 -12.47 -1.19 -18.27
C SER A 311 -12.52 -2.62 -17.70
N ILE A 312 -13.61 -3.00 -17.05
CA ILE A 312 -13.87 -4.38 -16.62
C ILE A 312 -14.06 -5.32 -17.83
N ARG A 313 -14.92 -4.96 -18.79
CA ARG A 313 -15.18 -5.76 -20.00
C ARG A 313 -13.92 -6.01 -20.84
N CYS A 314 -13.00 -5.05 -20.89
CA CYS A 314 -11.73 -5.16 -21.60
C CYS A 314 -10.56 -5.68 -20.75
N ALA A 315 -10.78 -5.97 -19.45
CA ALA A 315 -9.75 -6.35 -18.48
C ALA A 315 -8.58 -5.34 -18.35
N TYR A 316 -8.87 -4.04 -18.48
CA TYR A 316 -7.90 -2.94 -18.39
C TYR A 316 -7.72 -2.45 -16.97
N ARG A 317 -6.79 -3.09 -16.24
CA ARG A 317 -6.49 -2.81 -14.83
C ARG A 317 -6.22 -1.33 -14.53
N ALA A 318 -5.43 -0.64 -15.35
CA ALA A 318 -5.14 0.77 -15.10
C ALA A 318 -6.34 1.69 -15.43
N ALA A 319 -7.07 1.40 -16.51
CA ALA A 319 -8.25 2.20 -16.87
C ALA A 319 -9.37 2.06 -15.82
N TYR A 320 -9.49 0.90 -15.17
CA TYR A 320 -10.42 0.65 -14.06
C TYR A 320 -10.12 1.51 -12.83
N PHE A 321 -8.87 1.60 -12.39
CA PHE A 321 -8.50 2.52 -11.29
C PHE A 321 -8.64 3.99 -11.69
N VAL A 322 -8.36 4.34 -12.94
CA VAL A 322 -8.57 5.70 -13.47
C VAL A 322 -10.05 6.07 -13.49
N SER A 323 -10.97 5.21 -13.94
CA SER A 323 -12.39 5.57 -14.01
C SER A 323 -13.00 5.79 -12.63
N ILE A 324 -12.61 5.00 -11.63
CA ILE A 324 -13.01 5.17 -10.22
C ILE A 324 -12.44 6.49 -9.65
N GLY A 325 -11.13 6.70 -9.78
CA GLY A 325 -10.46 7.84 -9.16
C GLY A 325 -10.81 9.19 -9.78
N VAL A 326 -10.97 9.24 -11.11
CA VAL A 326 -11.19 10.51 -11.83
C VAL A 326 -12.61 11.06 -11.66
N LEU A 327 -13.60 10.33 -11.11
CA LEU A 327 -14.89 10.94 -10.77
C LEU A 327 -14.75 12.06 -9.71
N HIS A 328 -13.87 11.88 -8.73
CA HIS A 328 -13.88 12.70 -7.53
C HIS A 328 -13.27 14.09 -7.69
N LEU A 329 -12.27 14.27 -8.56
CA LEU A 329 -11.61 15.56 -8.75
C LEU A 329 -12.49 16.57 -9.54
N PRO A 330 -13.10 16.22 -10.67
CA PRO A 330 -14.08 17.05 -11.38
C PRO A 330 -15.27 17.40 -10.49
N LEU A 331 -15.88 16.43 -9.79
CA LEU A 331 -16.97 16.70 -8.87
C LEU A 331 -16.57 17.69 -7.76
N MET A 332 -15.35 17.58 -7.20
CA MET A 332 -14.88 18.51 -6.17
C MET A 332 -14.66 19.93 -6.73
N ILE A 333 -14.07 20.06 -7.92
CA ILE A 333 -13.90 21.37 -8.59
C ILE A 333 -15.26 21.98 -8.92
N LEU A 334 -16.20 21.19 -9.45
CA LEU A 334 -17.55 21.64 -9.79
C LEU A 334 -18.32 22.10 -8.54
N TYR A 335 -18.19 21.39 -7.41
CA TYR A 335 -18.79 21.79 -6.13
C TYR A 335 -18.15 23.06 -5.56
N MET A 336 -16.83 23.20 -5.63
CA MET A 336 -16.11 24.38 -5.12
C MET A 336 -16.24 25.63 -6.00
N ALA A 337 -16.52 25.48 -7.30
CA ALA A 337 -16.60 26.58 -8.25
C ALA A 337 -18.03 27.06 -8.55
N GLY A 338 -19.06 26.36 -8.07
CA GLY A 338 -20.47 26.70 -8.29
C GLY A 338 -21.26 26.76 -6.98
N ASP A 339 -22.29 27.61 -6.95
CA ASP A 339 -23.20 27.70 -5.80
C ASP A 339 -24.15 26.50 -5.77
N PHE A 340 -23.67 25.41 -5.17
CA PHE A 340 -24.35 24.12 -5.10
C PHE A 340 -24.66 23.67 -3.67
N GLU A 341 -24.72 24.60 -2.71
CA GLU A 341 -25.02 24.36 -1.29
C GLU A 341 -26.30 23.51 -1.11
N GLY A 342 -27.40 23.91 -1.75
CA GLY A 342 -28.68 23.16 -1.73
C GLY A 342 -28.63 21.81 -2.46
N SER A 343 -27.58 21.56 -3.25
CA SER A 343 -27.41 20.36 -4.09
C SER A 343 -26.32 19.40 -3.59
N ARG A 344 -25.74 19.60 -2.39
CA ARG A 344 -24.73 18.70 -1.78
C ARG A 344 -25.10 17.21 -1.88
N HIS A 345 -26.37 16.89 -1.68
CA HIS A 345 -26.92 15.53 -1.77
C HIS A 345 -26.78 14.88 -3.16
N VAL A 346 -26.73 15.66 -4.25
CA VAL A 346 -26.56 15.16 -5.63
C VAL A 346 -25.13 14.67 -5.85
N PHE A 347 -24.14 15.46 -5.42
CA PHE A 347 -22.71 15.11 -5.47
C PHE A 347 -22.42 13.87 -4.63
N LEU A 348 -22.95 13.82 -3.40
CA LEU A 348 -22.79 12.68 -2.52
C LEU A 348 -23.49 11.42 -3.08
N GLY A 349 -24.67 11.58 -3.69
CA GLY A 349 -25.40 10.52 -4.38
C GLY A 349 -24.61 9.86 -5.51
N ALA A 350 -23.87 10.63 -6.31
CA ALA A 350 -23.00 10.09 -7.35
C ALA A 350 -21.84 9.25 -6.77
N VAL A 351 -21.20 9.75 -5.70
CA VAL A 351 -20.14 9.02 -4.98
C VAL A 351 -20.67 7.73 -4.38
N PHE A 352 -21.87 7.76 -3.78
CA PHE A 352 -22.55 6.58 -3.24
C PHE A 352 -22.91 5.57 -4.34
N LEU A 353 -23.43 6.01 -5.49
CA LEU A 353 -23.79 5.13 -6.60
C LEU A 353 -22.56 4.48 -7.25
N GLN A 354 -21.42 5.19 -7.33
CA GLN A 354 -20.15 4.58 -7.73
C GLN A 354 -19.69 3.52 -6.71
N HIS A 355 -19.73 3.81 -5.40
CA HIS A 355 -19.32 2.84 -4.38
C HIS A 355 -20.27 1.63 -4.31
N ALA A 356 -21.57 1.84 -4.48
CA ALA A 356 -22.58 0.79 -4.58
C ALA A 356 -22.34 -0.11 -5.80
N LEU A 357 -21.95 0.44 -6.96
CA LEU A 357 -21.56 -0.38 -8.11
C LEU A 357 -20.35 -1.26 -7.79
N LEU A 358 -19.31 -0.73 -7.14
CA LEU A 358 -18.14 -1.51 -6.73
C LEU A 358 -18.51 -2.66 -5.78
N LEU A 359 -19.40 -2.39 -4.81
CA LEU A 359 -19.93 -3.39 -3.89
C LEU A 359 -20.79 -4.46 -4.58
N VAL A 360 -21.67 -4.08 -5.53
CA VAL A 360 -22.46 -5.04 -6.31
C VAL A 360 -21.55 -5.90 -7.21
N LEU A 361 -20.49 -5.32 -7.78
CA LEU A 361 -19.51 -6.06 -8.59
C LEU A 361 -18.77 -7.12 -7.76
N SER A 362 -18.28 -6.79 -6.56
CA SER A 362 -17.59 -7.75 -5.68
C SER A 362 -18.51 -8.89 -5.18
N LEU A 363 -19.82 -8.63 -5.15
CA LEU A 363 -20.83 -9.65 -4.82
C LEU A 363 -21.15 -10.58 -6.00
N VAL A 364 -21.32 -10.04 -7.22
CA VAL A 364 -21.90 -10.76 -8.37
C VAL A 364 -20.85 -11.29 -9.36
N ARG A 365 -19.74 -10.57 -9.55
CA ARG A 365 -18.64 -10.95 -10.47
C ARG A 365 -17.29 -10.59 -9.85
N PRO A 366 -16.72 -11.42 -8.95
CA PRO A 366 -15.41 -11.16 -8.38
C PRO A 366 -14.39 -10.94 -9.49
N TYR A 367 -13.64 -9.85 -9.38
CA TYR A 367 -12.75 -9.38 -10.44
C TYR A 367 -11.55 -10.33 -10.59
N ARG A 368 -10.91 -10.30 -11.78
CA ARG A 368 -9.82 -11.23 -12.15
C ARG A 368 -8.64 -11.23 -11.17
N HIS A 369 -8.50 -10.16 -10.38
CA HIS A 369 -7.55 -10.03 -9.29
C HIS A 369 -8.26 -9.56 -8.02
N ARG A 370 -8.40 -10.46 -7.03
CA ARG A 370 -9.06 -10.15 -5.74
C ARG A 370 -8.44 -8.94 -5.01
N VAL A 371 -7.13 -8.73 -5.17
CA VAL A 371 -6.44 -7.57 -4.57
C VAL A 371 -6.96 -6.25 -5.15
N ASP A 372 -7.26 -6.19 -6.45
CA ASP A 372 -7.77 -4.96 -7.07
C ASP A 372 -9.19 -4.63 -6.59
N GLU A 373 -10.01 -5.66 -6.36
CA GLU A 373 -11.34 -5.58 -5.77
C GLU A 373 -11.29 -5.12 -4.31
N THR A 374 -10.41 -5.71 -3.49
CA THR A 374 -10.21 -5.28 -2.09
C THR A 374 -9.74 -3.82 -2.01
N VAL A 375 -8.80 -3.41 -2.88
CA VAL A 375 -8.33 -2.02 -2.95
C VAL A 375 -9.44 -1.08 -3.41
N SER A 376 -10.18 -1.42 -4.48
CA SER A 376 -11.25 -0.54 -4.98
C SER A 376 -12.40 -0.35 -3.98
N LEU A 377 -12.76 -1.38 -3.22
CA LEU A 377 -13.74 -1.27 -2.14
C LEU A 377 -13.25 -0.40 -0.98
N MET A 378 -12.05 -0.65 -0.44
CA MET A 378 -11.52 0.14 0.69
C MET A 378 -11.24 1.59 0.31
N THR A 379 -10.66 1.85 -0.87
CA THR A 379 -10.46 3.21 -1.38
C THR A 379 -11.79 3.89 -1.70
N GLY A 380 -12.75 3.17 -2.29
CA GLY A 380 -14.10 3.69 -2.53
C GLY A 380 -14.85 4.06 -1.25
N PHE A 381 -14.70 3.27 -0.19
CA PHE A 381 -15.27 3.58 1.12
C PHE A 381 -14.58 4.78 1.77
N GLY A 382 -13.25 4.84 1.73
CA GLY A 382 -12.50 6.01 2.18
C GLY A 382 -12.86 7.31 1.43
N LEU A 383 -13.22 7.19 0.15
CA LEU A 383 -13.72 8.31 -0.66
C LEU A 383 -15.18 8.69 -0.30
N VAL A 384 -16.04 7.73 0.04
CA VAL A 384 -17.37 7.99 0.63
C VAL A 384 -17.23 8.78 1.94
N VAL A 385 -16.33 8.34 2.83
CA VAL A 385 -16.04 9.02 4.10
C VAL A 385 -15.50 10.44 3.87
N LEU A 386 -14.51 10.59 2.97
CA LEU A 386 -13.96 11.89 2.61
C LEU A 386 -15.02 12.86 2.06
N TRP A 387 -15.95 12.37 1.24
CA TRP A 387 -17.00 13.19 0.64
C TRP A 387 -18.10 13.58 1.64
N ILE A 388 -18.41 12.75 2.63
CA ILE A 388 -19.26 13.16 3.75
C ILE A 388 -18.60 14.32 4.51
N TYR A 389 -17.36 14.16 4.99
CA TYR A 389 -16.70 15.23 5.74
C TYR A 389 -16.51 16.50 4.89
N ALA A 390 -16.13 16.39 3.61
CA ALA A 390 -15.95 17.55 2.74
C ALA A 390 -17.23 18.39 2.53
N LEU A 391 -18.41 17.77 2.54
CA LEU A 391 -19.70 18.46 2.31
C LEU A 391 -20.47 18.83 3.59
N TYR A 392 -20.21 18.13 4.72
CA TYR A 392 -21.05 18.23 5.92
C TYR A 392 -20.30 18.55 7.24
N ASN A 393 -18.97 18.46 7.31
CA ASN A 393 -18.15 18.74 8.52
C ASN A 393 -18.15 20.22 9.01
N GLN A 394 -19.13 21.01 8.58
CA GLN A 394 -19.40 22.38 9.04
C GLN A 394 -20.69 22.46 9.87
N ALA A 395 -21.51 21.40 9.89
CA ALA A 395 -22.62 21.27 10.84
C ALA A 395 -22.07 20.80 12.20
N GLY A 396 -22.29 21.58 13.25
CA GLY A 396 -21.74 21.34 14.59
C GLY A 396 -22.46 20.26 15.40
N GLY A 397 -22.66 19.06 14.83
CA GLY A 397 -23.32 17.92 15.46
C GLY A 397 -23.70 16.84 14.44
N PRO A 398 -24.16 15.66 14.88
CA PRO A 398 -24.53 14.56 13.99
C PRO A 398 -25.79 14.88 13.17
N GLY A 399 -25.61 15.34 11.93
CA GLY A 399 -26.67 15.55 10.96
C GLY A 399 -27.02 14.31 10.13
N PRO A 400 -27.77 14.46 9.02
CA PRO A 400 -28.20 13.36 8.16
C PRO A 400 -27.06 12.49 7.61
N GLU A 401 -25.87 13.06 7.45
CA GLU A 401 -24.65 12.37 7.05
C GLU A 401 -24.22 11.26 8.01
N SER A 402 -24.42 11.43 9.33
CA SER A 402 -24.14 10.38 10.33
C SER A 402 -25.05 9.16 10.15
N MET A 403 -26.31 9.39 9.73
CA MET A 403 -27.24 8.32 9.39
C MET A 403 -26.77 7.55 8.14
N MET A 404 -26.13 8.22 7.19
CA MET A 404 -25.54 7.58 6.01
C MET A 404 -24.33 6.69 6.36
N MET A 405 -23.51 7.10 7.34
CA MET A 405 -22.43 6.26 7.88
C MET A 405 -22.97 4.98 8.53
N ILE A 406 -24.04 5.08 9.33
CA ILE A 406 -24.74 3.91 9.90
C ILE A 406 -25.22 2.99 8.77
N ILE A 407 -25.88 3.52 7.74
CA ILE A 407 -26.42 2.72 6.62
C ILE A 407 -25.31 1.92 5.94
N TRP A 408 -24.17 2.53 5.60
CA TRP A 408 -23.04 1.79 5.02
C TRP A 408 -22.46 0.74 5.99
N SER A 409 -22.27 1.10 7.25
CA SER A 409 -21.72 0.20 8.28
C SER A 409 -22.61 -1.03 8.51
N VAL A 410 -23.93 -0.84 8.53
CA VAL A 410 -24.94 -1.90 8.61
C VAL A 410 -24.95 -2.75 7.35
N ILE A 411 -24.90 -2.16 6.14
CA ILE A 411 -24.83 -2.91 4.87
C ILE A 411 -23.60 -3.83 4.85
N TYR A 412 -22.41 -3.30 5.17
CA TYR A 412 -21.18 -4.11 5.22
C TYR A 412 -21.23 -5.17 6.32
N SER A 413 -21.82 -4.88 7.48
CA SER A 413 -22.02 -5.84 8.57
C SER A 413 -22.96 -6.99 8.17
N LEU A 414 -24.08 -6.69 7.50
CA LEU A 414 -25.05 -7.69 7.02
C LEU A 414 -24.47 -8.56 5.90
N ILE A 415 -23.70 -7.96 4.97
CA ILE A 415 -23.00 -8.71 3.92
C ILE A 415 -21.93 -9.62 4.52
N ALA A 416 -21.18 -9.16 5.51
CA ALA A 416 -20.22 -9.98 6.24
C ALA A 416 -20.91 -11.16 6.95
N LEU A 417 -21.99 -10.90 7.69
CA LEU A 417 -22.77 -11.95 8.38
C LEU A 417 -23.32 -12.99 7.39
N TRP A 418 -23.95 -12.55 6.29
CA TRP A 418 -24.47 -13.44 5.25
C TRP A 418 -23.36 -14.31 4.62
N ARG A 419 -22.17 -13.73 4.37
CA ARG A 419 -21.02 -14.49 3.85
C ARG A 419 -20.51 -15.52 4.86
N VAL A 420 -20.44 -15.18 6.15
CA VAL A 420 -20.08 -16.14 7.23
C VAL A 420 -21.09 -17.28 7.30
N MET A 421 -22.39 -16.99 7.31
CA MET A 421 -23.46 -17.99 7.27
C MET A 421 -23.40 -18.87 6.00
N SER A 422 -22.93 -18.31 4.89
CA SER A 422 -22.66 -19.02 3.63
C SER A 422 -21.31 -19.79 3.62
N GLY A 423 -20.64 -19.95 4.77
CA GLY A 423 -19.37 -20.66 4.90
C GLY A 423 -18.15 -19.97 4.28
N ARG A 424 -18.22 -18.65 4.01
CA ARG A 424 -17.16 -17.88 3.34
C ARG A 424 -16.61 -16.78 4.25
N VAL A 425 -15.29 -16.73 4.44
CA VAL A 425 -14.63 -15.68 5.24
C VAL A 425 -14.65 -14.32 4.51
N PRO A 426 -15.38 -13.31 5.00
CA PRO A 426 -15.59 -12.03 4.31
C PRO A 426 -14.55 -10.99 4.74
N HIS A 427 -13.30 -11.23 4.38
CA HIS A 427 -12.13 -10.46 4.82
C HIS A 427 -12.30 -8.95 4.58
N GLU A 428 -12.63 -8.62 3.33
CA GLU A 428 -12.86 -7.26 2.84
C GLU A 428 -14.07 -6.56 3.50
N TYR A 429 -15.22 -7.25 3.60
CA TYR A 429 -16.46 -6.63 4.09
C TYR A 429 -16.44 -6.36 5.60
N MET A 430 -15.82 -7.25 6.40
CA MET A 430 -15.68 -7.03 7.85
C MET A 430 -14.79 -5.80 8.14
N ALA A 431 -13.66 -5.69 7.43
CA ALA A 431 -12.72 -4.59 7.64
C ALA A 431 -13.34 -3.24 7.31
N ILE A 432 -14.15 -3.16 6.25
CA ILE A 432 -14.92 -1.96 5.91
C ILE A 432 -16.01 -1.68 6.95
N ALA A 433 -16.72 -2.71 7.45
CA ALA A 433 -17.71 -2.53 8.51
C ALA A 433 -17.12 -1.91 9.79
N THR A 434 -15.96 -2.40 10.25
CA THR A 434 -15.26 -1.81 11.42
C THR A 434 -14.73 -0.40 11.11
N CYS A 435 -14.25 -0.12 9.90
CA CYS A 435 -13.91 1.27 9.53
C CYS A 435 -15.13 2.19 9.53
N GLY A 436 -16.33 1.71 9.19
CA GLY A 436 -17.56 2.50 9.23
C GLY A 436 -18.10 2.74 10.63
N TRP A 437 -18.13 1.69 11.47
CA TRP A 437 -18.54 1.80 12.88
C TRP A 437 -17.62 2.74 13.66
N LEU A 438 -16.30 2.67 13.46
CA LEU A 438 -15.34 3.66 13.97
C LEU A 438 -15.72 5.11 13.61
N ILE A 439 -15.96 5.38 12.33
CA ILE A 439 -16.25 6.74 11.85
C ILE A 439 -17.54 7.27 12.46
N TRP A 440 -18.56 6.43 12.59
CA TRP A 440 -19.79 6.80 13.30
C TRP A 440 -19.55 7.01 14.81
N LEU A 441 -18.68 6.22 15.47
CA LEU A 441 -18.31 6.44 16.87
C LEU A 441 -17.63 7.81 17.08
N VAL A 442 -16.81 8.28 16.13
CA VAL A 442 -16.18 9.62 16.17
C VAL A 442 -17.22 10.76 16.11
N GLU A 443 -18.37 10.53 15.48
CA GLU A 443 -19.45 11.53 15.35
C GLU A 443 -20.43 11.54 16.54
N ILE A 444 -20.67 10.39 17.19
CA ILE A 444 -21.70 10.24 18.22
C ILE A 444 -21.17 10.21 19.67
N VAL A 445 -19.89 9.86 19.88
CA VAL A 445 -19.30 9.71 21.22
C VAL A 445 -18.54 10.98 21.64
N SER A 446 -18.68 11.38 22.91
CA SER A 446 -17.92 12.51 23.46
C SER A 446 -16.40 12.24 23.45
N GLN A 447 -15.60 13.29 23.31
CA GLN A 447 -14.13 13.19 23.21
C GLN A 447 -13.48 12.43 24.39
N GLU A 448 -14.07 12.48 25.59
CA GLU A 448 -13.61 11.74 26.77
C GLU A 448 -13.89 10.23 26.70
N ALA A 449 -15.00 9.82 26.07
CA ALA A 449 -15.40 8.42 25.96
C ALA A 449 -14.92 7.76 24.65
N LEU A 450 -14.61 8.55 23.62
CA LEU A 450 -14.22 8.07 22.30
C LEU A 450 -13.02 7.10 22.33
N PRO A 451 -11.91 7.34 23.06
CA PRO A 451 -10.79 6.38 23.12
C PRO A 451 -11.20 5.00 23.69
N LEU A 452 -12.11 4.98 24.66
CA LEU A 452 -12.66 3.74 25.23
C LEU A 452 -13.58 3.02 24.23
N SER A 453 -14.48 3.74 23.55
CA SER A 453 -15.36 3.16 22.54
C SER A 453 -14.58 2.51 21.40
N VAL A 454 -13.54 3.20 20.89
CA VAL A 454 -12.64 2.66 19.85
C VAL A 454 -11.86 1.45 20.34
N LEU A 455 -11.36 1.47 21.59
CA LEU A 455 -10.67 0.33 22.19
C LEU A 455 -11.58 -0.91 22.30
N ILE A 456 -12.85 -0.74 22.70
CA ILE A 456 -13.84 -1.81 22.79
C ILE A 456 -14.13 -2.37 21.38
N GLU A 457 -14.43 -1.50 20.42
CA GLU A 457 -14.71 -1.90 19.03
C GLU A 457 -13.53 -2.67 18.42
N ALA A 458 -12.31 -2.15 18.57
CA ALA A 458 -11.10 -2.79 18.07
C ALA A 458 -10.80 -4.13 18.77
N SER A 459 -11.11 -4.25 20.07
CA SER A 459 -11.01 -5.53 20.81
C SER A 459 -11.95 -6.59 20.25
N LEU A 460 -13.22 -6.21 19.99
CA LEU A 460 -14.23 -7.09 19.40
C LEU A 460 -13.85 -7.46 17.95
N GLY A 461 -13.40 -6.49 17.15
CA GLY A 461 -12.92 -6.70 15.80
C GLY A 461 -11.70 -7.61 15.71
N LEU A 462 -10.73 -7.50 16.63
CA LEU A 462 -9.61 -8.42 16.78
C LEU A 462 -10.10 -9.84 17.09
N GLY A 463 -11.02 -9.98 18.06
CA GLY A 463 -11.61 -11.26 18.43
C GLY A 463 -12.30 -11.96 17.25
N LEU A 464 -13.15 -11.23 16.51
CA LEU A 464 -13.80 -11.70 15.29
C LEU A 464 -12.79 -12.05 14.18
N GLY A 465 -11.76 -11.23 14.01
CA GLY A 465 -10.68 -11.46 13.05
C GLY A 465 -9.88 -12.74 13.34
N ILE A 466 -9.64 -13.06 14.62
CA ILE A 466 -8.99 -14.30 15.05
C ILE A 466 -9.93 -15.50 14.83
N LEU A 467 -11.18 -15.40 15.31
CA LEU A 467 -12.20 -16.45 15.22
C LEU A 467 -12.46 -16.89 13.77
N LEU A 468 -12.64 -15.93 12.88
CA LEU A 468 -12.91 -16.15 11.45
C LEU A 468 -11.62 -16.25 10.60
N ARG A 469 -10.44 -16.23 11.24
CA ARG A 469 -9.10 -16.30 10.61
C ARG A 469 -8.82 -15.23 9.54
N SER A 470 -9.55 -14.11 9.58
CA SER A 470 -9.40 -13.00 8.63
C SER A 470 -8.17 -12.16 8.97
N ARG A 471 -7.05 -12.36 8.25
CA ARG A 471 -5.84 -11.54 8.39
C ARG A 471 -6.10 -10.05 8.15
N MET A 472 -7.02 -9.70 7.24
CA MET A 472 -7.37 -8.31 6.95
C MET A 472 -8.08 -7.65 8.14
N GLN A 473 -9.06 -8.32 8.74
CA GLN A 473 -9.71 -7.85 9.96
C GLN A 473 -8.71 -7.69 11.11
N GLN A 474 -7.82 -8.67 11.29
CA GLN A 474 -6.79 -8.62 12.33
C GLN A 474 -5.88 -7.39 12.16
N ILE A 475 -5.50 -7.03 10.93
CA ILE A 475 -4.67 -5.84 10.66
C ILE A 475 -5.46 -4.56 10.93
N THR A 476 -6.68 -4.42 10.38
CA THR A 476 -7.53 -3.24 10.61
C THR A 476 -7.78 -3.03 12.11
N SER A 477 -8.27 -4.05 12.81
CA SER A 477 -8.56 -3.92 14.23
C SER A 477 -7.30 -3.80 15.10
N ALA A 478 -6.12 -4.30 14.68
CA ALA A 478 -4.87 -4.03 15.40
C ALA A 478 -4.44 -2.56 15.28
N ILE A 479 -4.63 -1.93 14.12
CA ILE A 479 -4.36 -0.50 13.91
C ILE A 479 -5.30 0.34 14.78
N LEU A 480 -6.59 0.01 14.82
CA LEU A 480 -7.57 0.72 15.65
C LEU A 480 -7.34 0.49 17.15
N TYR A 481 -6.91 -0.71 17.55
CA TYR A 481 -6.56 -1.02 18.94
C TYR A 481 -5.35 -0.22 19.41
N LEU A 482 -4.33 -0.09 18.55
CA LEU A 482 -3.17 0.75 18.80
C LEU A 482 -3.56 2.24 18.86
N TYR A 483 -4.43 2.72 17.96
CA TYR A 483 -4.93 4.09 17.98
C TYR A 483 -5.71 4.40 19.26
N GLY A 484 -6.74 3.62 19.60
CA GLY A 484 -7.51 3.79 20.84
C GLY A 484 -6.64 3.71 22.10
N GLY A 485 -5.73 2.72 22.16
CA GLY A 485 -4.78 2.59 23.26
C GLY A 485 -3.79 3.75 23.39
N LEU A 486 -3.37 4.37 22.28
CA LEU A 486 -2.53 5.58 22.30
C LEU A 486 -3.33 6.83 22.68
N SER A 487 -4.58 6.96 22.24
CA SER A 487 -5.46 8.09 22.60
C SER A 487 -5.79 8.13 24.09
N ILE A 488 -5.80 6.98 24.79
CA ILE A 488 -5.99 6.93 26.26
C ILE A 488 -4.87 7.66 27.03
N PHE A 489 -3.65 7.77 26.49
CA PHE A 489 -2.58 8.57 27.11
C PHE A 489 -2.85 10.09 27.04
N GLN A 490 -3.79 10.54 26.22
CA GLN A 490 -4.20 11.95 26.14
C GLN A 490 -5.30 12.28 27.16
N LEU A 491 -5.88 11.26 27.81
CA LEU A 491 -6.90 11.38 28.85
C LEU A 491 -6.26 11.49 30.24
N ILE A 492 -5.94 12.71 30.65
CA ILE A 492 -5.49 13.01 32.02
C ILE A 492 -6.62 12.69 33.00
N ILE A 493 -6.34 11.86 34.01
CA ILE A 493 -7.32 11.54 35.07
C ILE A 493 -7.45 12.76 35.99
N HIS A 494 -8.65 13.34 36.06
CA HIS A 494 -8.95 14.48 36.95
C HIS A 494 -9.64 14.04 38.25
N GLU A 495 -10.46 12.99 38.17
CA GLU A 495 -11.18 12.39 39.28
C GLU A 495 -11.05 10.86 39.23
N VAL A 496 -11.04 10.21 40.40
CA VAL A 496 -10.81 8.76 40.50
C VAL A 496 -11.95 7.96 39.88
N VAL A 497 -13.20 8.39 40.06
CA VAL A 497 -14.40 7.73 39.51
C VAL A 497 -14.79 8.44 38.22
N SER A 498 -14.09 8.12 37.13
CA SER A 498 -14.20 8.84 35.85
C SER A 498 -14.10 7.91 34.64
N VAL A 499 -14.52 8.41 33.46
CA VAL A 499 -14.43 7.69 32.18
C VAL A 499 -12.95 7.42 31.82
N GLN A 500 -12.07 8.34 32.20
CA GLN A 500 -10.62 8.27 32.02
C GLN A 500 -10.06 7.08 32.83
N THR A 501 -10.40 6.94 34.12
CA THR A 501 -10.02 5.77 34.93
C THR A 501 -10.57 4.46 34.34
N LEU A 502 -11.83 4.45 33.90
CA LEU A 502 -12.45 3.29 33.27
C LEU A 502 -11.74 2.88 31.96
N SER A 503 -11.30 3.86 31.17
CA SER A 503 -10.54 3.66 29.93
C SER A 503 -9.24 2.89 30.19
N TRP A 504 -8.47 3.32 31.18
CA TRP A 504 -7.23 2.64 31.59
C TRP A 504 -7.48 1.21 32.10
N ILE A 505 -8.52 1.00 32.92
CA ILE A 505 -8.87 -0.34 33.42
C ILE A 505 -9.20 -1.29 32.25
N ILE A 506 -9.99 -0.81 31.25
CA ILE A 506 -10.36 -1.61 30.09
C ILE A 506 -9.19 -1.81 29.11
N LEU A 507 -8.23 -0.88 29.03
CA LEU A 507 -6.97 -1.07 28.30
C LEU A 507 -6.14 -2.22 28.90
N LEU A 508 -5.95 -2.22 30.23
CA LEU A 508 -5.21 -3.27 30.92
C LEU A 508 -5.92 -4.64 30.82
N ALA A 509 -7.25 -4.66 30.99
CA ALA A 509 -8.05 -5.88 30.89
C ALA A 509 -8.08 -6.45 29.46
N SER A 510 -8.17 -5.59 28.43
CA SER A 510 -8.17 -6.02 27.02
C SER A 510 -6.80 -6.50 26.55
N LEU A 511 -5.69 -5.90 27.00
CA LEU A 511 -4.34 -6.43 26.74
C LEU A 511 -4.15 -7.82 27.37
N ALA A 512 -4.63 -8.00 28.62
CA ALA A 512 -4.56 -9.28 29.30
C ALA A 512 -5.39 -10.36 28.58
N SER A 513 -6.63 -10.05 28.21
CA SER A 513 -7.52 -11.00 27.50
C SER A 513 -7.02 -11.31 26.09
N LEU A 514 -6.56 -10.32 25.33
CA LEU A 514 -5.93 -10.49 24.02
C LEU A 514 -4.70 -11.41 24.11
N SER A 515 -3.85 -11.22 25.13
CA SER A 515 -2.70 -12.12 25.36
C SER A 515 -3.14 -13.57 25.63
N ALA A 516 -4.23 -13.77 26.38
CA ALA A 516 -4.77 -15.09 26.69
C ALA A 516 -5.42 -15.77 25.47
N VAL A 517 -6.11 -15.00 24.61
CA VAL A 517 -6.69 -15.48 23.35
C VAL A 517 -5.57 -15.85 22.37
N LEU A 518 -4.58 -15.00 22.15
CA LEU A 518 -3.47 -15.28 21.24
C LEU A 518 -2.67 -16.53 21.67
N ARG A 519 -2.45 -16.76 22.97
CA ARG A 519 -1.82 -18.00 23.49
C ARG A 519 -2.55 -19.29 23.11
N ARG A 520 -3.85 -19.23 22.80
CA ARG A 520 -4.67 -20.39 22.40
C ARG A 520 -4.72 -20.63 20.89
N HIS A 521 -4.40 -19.62 20.08
CA HIS A 521 -4.61 -19.66 18.62
C HIS A 521 -3.33 -19.49 17.77
N ILE A 522 -2.21 -19.08 18.36
CA ILE A 522 -0.94 -18.93 17.65
C ILE A 522 -0.23 -20.27 17.44
N ALA A 523 -0.02 -20.62 16.17
CA ALA A 523 0.85 -21.74 15.75
C ALA A 523 2.25 -21.26 15.31
N GLU A 524 2.31 -20.18 14.53
CA GLU A 524 3.54 -19.65 13.89
C GLU A 524 4.60 -19.21 14.92
N GLU A 525 5.85 -19.58 14.70
CA GLU A 525 6.92 -19.49 15.70
C GLU A 525 7.31 -18.05 16.08
N TRP A 526 7.35 -17.13 15.10
CA TRP A 526 7.56 -15.69 15.35
C TRP A 526 6.46 -15.09 16.24
N GLN A 527 5.20 -15.46 15.96
CA GLN A 527 4.05 -14.91 16.66
C GLN A 527 4.00 -15.32 18.15
N ARG A 528 4.65 -16.42 18.54
CA ARG A 528 4.66 -16.92 19.94
C ARG A 528 5.18 -15.92 20.97
N LYS A 529 5.95 -14.91 20.56
CA LYS A 529 6.42 -13.81 21.43
C LYS A 529 5.37 -12.72 21.66
N VAL A 530 4.40 -12.55 20.76
CA VAL A 530 3.40 -11.46 20.83
C VAL A 530 2.60 -11.48 22.15
N PRO A 531 2.10 -12.63 22.67
CA PRO A 531 1.41 -12.64 23.95
C PRO A 531 2.28 -12.26 25.15
N ASP A 532 3.57 -12.58 25.11
CA ASP A 532 4.50 -12.15 26.15
C ASP A 532 4.70 -10.63 26.06
N ILE A 533 4.91 -10.09 24.86
CA ILE A 533 5.03 -8.63 24.62
C ILE A 533 3.78 -7.87 25.09
N LEU A 534 2.57 -8.38 24.82
CA LEU A 534 1.32 -7.78 25.29
C LEU A 534 1.21 -7.78 26.84
N MET A 535 1.68 -8.83 27.52
CA MET A 535 1.73 -8.84 28.98
C MET A 535 2.81 -7.91 29.55
N TRP A 536 3.95 -7.77 28.89
CA TRP A 536 4.98 -6.77 29.23
C TRP A 536 4.45 -5.34 29.06
N ALA A 537 3.71 -5.07 27.98
CA ALA A 537 3.04 -3.79 27.77
C ALA A 537 1.99 -3.52 28.87
N ALA A 538 1.13 -4.49 29.18
CA ALA A 538 0.14 -4.36 30.25
C ALA A 538 0.79 -4.07 31.62
N ALA A 539 1.92 -4.71 31.95
CA ALA A 539 2.67 -4.40 33.16
C ALA A 539 3.18 -2.95 33.16
N LEU A 540 3.89 -2.52 32.11
CA LEU A 540 4.42 -1.16 31.99
C LEU A 540 3.32 -0.09 31.97
N LEU A 541 2.16 -0.38 31.40
CA LEU A 541 0.98 0.50 31.42
C LEU A 541 0.33 0.56 32.80
N SER A 542 0.31 -0.55 33.55
CA SER A 542 -0.32 -0.58 34.87
C SER A 542 0.39 0.28 35.92
N ILE A 543 1.72 0.45 35.81
CA ILE A 543 2.44 1.41 36.67
C ILE A 543 2.18 2.86 36.26
N VAL A 544 2.00 3.17 34.97
CA VAL A 544 1.58 4.51 34.52
C VAL A 544 0.16 4.84 35.02
N PHE A 545 -0.78 3.91 34.87
CA PHE A 545 -2.14 4.05 35.41
C PHE A 545 -2.15 4.30 36.92
N LEU A 546 -1.38 3.51 37.69
CA LEU A 546 -1.22 3.70 39.13
C LEU A 546 -0.66 5.10 39.44
N THR A 547 0.35 5.55 38.71
CA THR A 547 0.95 6.89 38.85
C THR A 547 -0.09 8.01 38.67
N GLU A 548 -0.94 7.93 37.64
CA GLU A 548 -2.01 8.91 37.39
C GLU A 548 -3.06 8.90 38.53
N VAL A 549 -3.53 7.73 38.93
CA VAL A 549 -4.51 7.58 40.02
C VAL A 549 -3.93 8.11 41.34
N THR A 550 -2.69 7.76 41.67
CA THR A 550 -2.01 8.21 42.89
C THR A 550 -1.73 9.71 42.87
N GLN A 551 -1.40 10.32 41.73
CA GLN A 551 -1.33 11.78 41.60
C GLN A 551 -2.67 12.46 41.97
N VAL A 552 -3.80 11.91 41.52
CA VAL A 552 -5.14 12.43 41.86
C VAL A 552 -5.45 12.27 43.34
N LEU A 553 -5.22 11.10 43.94
CA LEU A 553 -5.45 10.88 45.37
C LEU A 553 -4.56 11.74 46.28
N THR A 554 -3.34 12.08 45.82
CA THR A 554 -2.35 12.85 46.60
C THR A 554 -2.34 14.35 46.32
N ARG A 555 -3.21 14.85 45.42
CA ARG A 555 -3.23 16.24 44.95
C ARG A 555 -3.40 17.32 46.04
N SER A 556 -3.92 16.94 47.21
CA SER A 556 -4.09 17.81 48.38
C SER A 556 -2.92 17.79 49.37
N LEU A 557 -1.90 16.96 49.15
CA LEU A 557 -0.74 16.79 50.02
C LEU A 557 0.40 17.74 49.65
N SER A 558 1.41 17.84 50.52
CA SER A 558 2.63 18.58 50.20
C SER A 558 3.44 17.86 49.12
N PHE A 559 4.18 18.63 48.30
CA PHE A 559 5.05 18.13 47.23
C PHE A 559 5.99 16.99 47.69
N ASP A 560 6.64 17.19 48.84
CA ASP A 560 7.51 16.20 49.51
C ASP A 560 6.78 14.86 49.77
N LEU A 561 5.56 14.92 50.31
CA LEU A 561 4.78 13.74 50.67
C LEU A 561 4.21 13.04 49.43
N GLN A 562 3.78 13.79 48.42
CA GLN A 562 3.35 13.26 47.13
C GLN A 562 4.47 12.48 46.43
N HIS A 563 5.69 13.04 46.34
CA HIS A 563 6.83 12.36 45.72
C HIS A 563 7.31 11.14 46.53
N LEU A 564 7.21 11.19 47.87
CA LEU A 564 7.46 10.05 48.74
C LEU A 564 6.46 8.90 48.47
N ILE A 565 5.16 9.21 48.35
CA ILE A 565 4.11 8.21 48.07
C ILE A 565 4.30 7.60 46.69
N LEU A 566 4.48 8.42 45.64
CA LEU A 566 4.74 7.96 44.27
C LEU A 566 6.00 7.09 44.17
N SER A 567 7.04 7.38 44.97
CA SER A 567 8.24 6.54 45.03
C SER A 567 7.97 5.20 45.74
N GLY A 568 7.23 5.23 46.85
CA GLY A 568 6.83 4.03 47.59
C GLY A 568 5.95 3.09 46.76
N GLU A 569 4.99 3.64 46.02
CA GLU A 569 4.14 2.94 45.05
C GLU A 569 4.97 2.15 44.03
N TYR A 570 5.95 2.80 43.39
CA TYR A 570 6.82 2.16 42.40
C TYR A 570 7.63 0.99 43.01
N VAL A 571 8.12 1.12 44.25
CA VAL A 571 8.82 0.05 44.97
C VAL A 571 7.87 -1.11 45.31
N ILE A 572 6.67 -0.81 45.82
CA ILE A 572 5.65 -1.82 46.16
C ILE A 572 5.21 -2.58 44.91
N TYR A 573 4.93 -1.87 43.82
CA TYR A 573 4.58 -2.47 42.52
C TYR A 573 5.68 -3.41 42.02
N ALA A 574 6.94 -2.96 42.04
CA ALA A 574 8.09 -3.78 41.63
C ALA A 574 8.20 -5.07 42.46
N ILE A 575 8.04 -4.98 43.79
CA ILE A 575 8.03 -6.14 44.69
C ILE A 575 6.89 -7.12 44.35
N ILE A 576 5.67 -6.62 44.12
CA ILE A 576 4.51 -7.43 43.73
C ILE A 576 4.78 -8.19 42.42
N VAL A 577 5.33 -7.52 41.40
CA VAL A 577 5.67 -8.15 40.11
C VAL A 577 6.78 -9.21 40.27
N ILE A 578 7.79 -8.97 41.12
CA ILE A 578 8.84 -9.95 41.42
C ILE A 578 8.23 -11.18 42.12
N ILE A 579 7.39 -11.00 43.14
CA ILE A 579 6.73 -12.08 43.88
C ILE A 579 5.83 -12.89 42.94
N TYR A 580 5.00 -12.23 42.13
CA TYR A 580 4.14 -12.89 41.13
C TYR A 580 4.96 -13.67 40.09
N GLY A 581 6.06 -13.10 39.59
CA GLY A 581 7.00 -13.78 38.69
C GLY A 581 7.68 -15.01 39.31
N VAL A 582 7.91 -15.00 40.63
CA VAL A 582 8.35 -16.18 41.40
C VAL A 582 7.22 -17.20 41.53
N MET A 583 6.01 -16.80 41.90
CA MET A 583 4.85 -17.71 42.04
C MET A 583 4.55 -18.46 40.74
N VAL A 584 4.42 -17.74 39.63
CA VAL A 584 4.11 -18.28 38.28
C VAL A 584 5.33 -18.96 37.62
N ARG A 585 6.49 -19.03 38.31
CA ARG A 585 7.76 -19.61 37.84
C ARG A 585 8.28 -19.01 36.51
N LYS A 586 7.85 -17.79 36.14
CA LYS A 586 8.24 -17.13 34.87
C LYS A 586 9.42 -16.18 35.11
N SER A 587 10.60 -16.59 34.68
CA SER A 587 11.85 -15.80 34.75
C SER A 587 11.72 -14.40 34.15
N MET A 588 11.01 -14.26 33.02
CA MET A 588 10.79 -12.96 32.35
C MET A 588 9.96 -12.00 33.20
N VAL A 589 8.87 -12.45 33.84
CA VAL A 589 8.04 -11.60 34.72
C VAL A 589 8.83 -11.15 35.95
N ARG A 590 9.67 -12.04 36.48
CA ARG A 590 10.57 -11.73 37.60
C ARG A 590 11.67 -10.72 37.21
N LEU A 591 12.16 -10.79 35.96
CA LEU A 591 13.06 -9.79 35.39
C LEU A 591 12.35 -8.45 35.17
N ALA A 592 11.06 -8.45 34.81
CA ALA A 592 10.26 -7.24 34.65
C ALA A 592 10.24 -6.39 35.93
N GLY A 593 9.85 -6.99 37.06
CA GLY A 593 9.83 -6.27 38.34
C GLY A 593 11.23 -5.83 38.82
N LEU A 594 12.29 -6.56 38.46
CA LEU A 594 13.67 -6.14 38.73
C LEU A 594 14.10 -4.94 37.87
N ILE A 595 13.70 -4.90 36.60
CA ILE A 595 13.92 -3.75 35.72
C ILE A 595 13.13 -2.54 36.21
N VAL A 596 11.87 -2.73 36.64
CA VAL A 596 11.07 -1.65 37.25
C VAL A 596 11.76 -1.14 38.52
N LEU A 597 12.21 -2.01 39.44
CA LEU A 597 12.93 -1.61 40.65
C LEU A 597 14.20 -0.80 40.34
N LEU A 598 14.94 -1.17 39.29
CA LEU A 598 16.12 -0.43 38.82
C LEU A 598 15.75 0.94 38.23
N ILE A 599 14.63 1.03 37.49
CA ILE A 599 14.08 2.29 37.00
C ILE A 599 13.60 3.16 38.18
N THR A 600 13.02 2.58 39.23
CA THR A 600 12.64 3.29 40.46
C THR A 600 13.86 3.87 41.18
N LEU A 601 14.94 3.09 41.34
CA LEU A 601 16.21 3.57 41.88
C LEU A 601 16.75 4.77 41.06
N LEU A 602 16.70 4.68 39.73
CA LEU A 602 17.16 5.74 38.84
C LEU A 602 16.25 6.99 38.91
N LYS A 603 14.93 6.80 38.94
CA LYS A 603 13.93 7.87 39.12
C LYS A 603 14.19 8.63 40.41
N VAL A 604 14.31 7.90 41.53
CA VAL A 604 14.57 8.47 42.86
C VAL A 604 15.82 9.34 42.82
N ILE A 605 16.95 8.81 42.31
CA ILE A 605 18.23 9.52 42.27
C ILE A 605 18.20 10.78 41.39
N PHE A 606 17.59 10.71 40.19
CA PHE A 606 17.72 11.78 39.19
C PHE A 606 16.56 12.78 39.16
N PHE A 607 15.35 12.38 39.58
CA PHE A 607 14.14 13.19 39.46
C PHE A 607 13.52 13.54 40.81
N ASP A 608 13.48 12.59 41.77
CA ASP A 608 12.87 12.86 43.08
C ASP A 608 13.86 13.58 44.03
N LEU A 609 15.15 13.20 44.07
CA LEU A 609 16.16 13.86 44.93
C LEU A 609 16.30 15.38 44.76
N PRO A 610 16.31 15.97 43.55
CA PRO A 610 16.52 17.42 43.41
C PRO A 610 15.44 18.26 44.10
N GLY A 611 14.19 17.80 44.06
CA GLY A 611 13.03 18.56 44.55
C GLY A 611 12.71 18.39 46.04
N VAL A 612 12.95 17.21 46.63
CA VAL A 612 12.46 16.89 47.99
C VAL A 612 13.42 17.26 49.12
N SER A 613 12.91 17.44 50.35
CA SER A 613 13.74 17.76 51.53
C SER A 613 14.70 16.64 51.96
N LEU A 614 15.76 17.00 52.69
CA LEU A 614 16.82 16.07 53.12
C LEU A 614 16.29 14.85 53.91
N ALA A 615 15.25 15.03 54.72
CA ALA A 615 14.62 13.94 55.47
C ALA A 615 13.91 12.95 54.52
N VAL A 616 13.19 13.44 53.52
CA VAL A 616 12.54 12.59 52.50
C VAL A 616 13.59 11.84 51.67
N ARG A 617 14.71 12.48 51.29
CA ARG A 617 15.83 11.81 50.62
C ARG A 617 16.37 10.62 51.43
N ALA A 618 16.56 10.80 52.73
CA ALA A 618 17.02 9.73 53.62
C ALA A 618 16.02 8.57 53.72
N ILE A 619 14.72 8.87 53.87
CA ILE A 619 13.65 7.86 53.92
C ILE A 619 13.60 7.06 52.61
N LEU A 620 13.69 7.73 51.46
CA LEU A 620 13.69 7.09 50.14
C LEU A 620 14.86 6.11 49.97
N PHE A 621 16.08 6.53 50.31
CA PHE A 621 17.26 5.66 50.24
C PHE A 621 17.19 4.45 51.19
N ILE A 622 16.73 4.65 52.44
CA ILE A 622 16.59 3.57 53.43
C ILE A 622 15.54 2.56 52.97
N GLY A 623 14.34 3.04 52.59
CA GLY A 623 13.24 2.18 52.14
C GLY A 623 13.59 1.36 50.90
N LEU A 624 14.23 1.97 49.91
CA LEU A 624 14.63 1.30 48.68
C LEU A 624 15.80 0.31 48.92
N GLY A 625 16.74 0.64 49.82
CA GLY A 625 17.79 -0.29 50.26
C GLY A 625 17.22 -1.54 50.93
N VAL A 626 16.26 -1.38 51.85
CA VAL A 626 15.54 -2.49 52.51
C VAL A 626 14.77 -3.34 51.48
N ALA A 627 14.10 -2.70 50.51
CA ALA A 627 13.41 -3.40 49.42
C ALA A 627 14.37 -4.25 48.58
N GLY A 628 15.54 -3.73 48.21
CA GLY A 628 16.57 -4.47 47.48
C GLY A 628 17.08 -5.70 48.23
N ILE A 629 17.31 -5.58 49.55
CA ILE A 629 17.72 -6.69 50.40
C ILE A 629 16.61 -7.77 50.49
N ALA A 630 15.35 -7.36 50.66
CA ALA A 630 14.21 -8.27 50.71
C ALA A 630 14.04 -9.05 49.40
N VAL A 631 14.10 -8.36 48.25
CA VAL A 631 14.08 -8.96 46.91
C VAL A 631 15.23 -9.95 46.74
N SER A 632 16.47 -9.57 47.08
CA SER A 632 17.64 -10.45 46.98
C SER A 632 17.44 -11.77 47.75
N ARG A 633 16.92 -11.70 48.99
CA ARG A 633 16.66 -12.88 49.83
C ARG A 633 15.58 -13.79 49.23
N ILE A 634 14.52 -13.23 48.64
CA ILE A 634 13.45 -14.00 47.96
C ILE A 634 14.00 -14.74 46.74
N LEU A 635 14.88 -14.09 45.95
CA LEU A 635 15.51 -14.69 44.78
C LEU A 635 16.49 -15.82 45.16
N TYR A 636 17.31 -15.60 46.19
CA TYR A 636 18.35 -16.56 46.59
C TYR A 636 17.77 -17.84 47.20
N LYS A 637 16.76 -17.73 48.08
CA LYS A 637 16.22 -18.87 48.85
C LYS A 637 15.67 -20.00 47.97
N ARG A 638 15.23 -19.73 46.73
CA ARG A 638 14.73 -20.77 45.82
C ARG A 638 15.83 -21.49 45.04
N LYS A 639 16.95 -20.83 44.72
CA LYS A 639 18.01 -21.42 43.89
C LYS A 639 18.70 -22.62 44.56
N GLY A 640 18.67 -22.71 45.89
CA GLY A 640 19.13 -23.87 46.64
C GLY A 640 18.17 -25.07 46.64
N ALA A 641 16.90 -24.91 46.25
CA ALA A 641 15.90 -25.99 46.25
C ALA A 641 15.89 -26.80 44.94
N ASP A 642 16.46 -26.27 43.86
CA ASP A 642 16.51 -26.91 42.54
C ASP A 642 17.83 -27.71 42.30
N ILE A 643 18.62 -27.98 43.34
CA ILE A 643 20.01 -28.51 43.23
C ILE A 643 20.20 -29.91 43.85
N GLU A 644 19.32 -30.36 44.75
CA GLU A 644 19.50 -31.65 45.46
C GLU A 644 18.94 -32.84 44.67
N THR A 645 19.75 -33.39 43.76
CA THR A 645 19.80 -34.84 43.45
C THR A 645 21.02 -35.18 42.58
N PRO A 646 22.16 -35.62 43.16
CA PRO A 646 23.16 -36.36 42.42
C PRO A 646 22.59 -37.73 42.01
N PRO A 647 22.99 -38.31 40.85
CA PRO A 647 22.69 -39.71 40.58
C PRO A 647 23.43 -40.60 41.59
N GLY A 648 22.69 -41.27 42.47
CA GLY A 648 23.26 -42.18 43.46
C GLY A 648 23.89 -43.40 42.82
N ASN A 649 25.11 -43.77 43.24
CA ASN A 649 25.74 -45.03 42.84
C ASN A 649 24.89 -46.23 43.31
N PRO A 650 24.80 -47.31 42.52
CA PRO A 650 24.12 -48.53 42.95
C PRO A 650 24.88 -49.20 44.12
N PRO A 651 24.19 -49.91 45.03
CA PRO A 651 24.85 -50.67 46.09
C PRO A 651 25.64 -51.86 45.53
N PHE A 652 26.78 -52.17 46.17
CA PHE A 652 27.40 -53.49 46.02
C PHE A 652 26.58 -54.54 46.77
N PRO A 653 26.46 -55.78 46.24
CA PRO A 653 25.85 -56.89 46.97
C PRO A 653 26.78 -57.39 48.10
N PRO A 654 26.23 -58.05 49.13
CA PRO A 654 27.02 -58.74 50.14
C PRO A 654 27.50 -60.12 49.64
N GLU A 655 28.78 -60.41 49.91
CA GLU A 655 29.54 -61.66 49.66
C GLU A 655 29.60 -62.18 48.20
#